data_AF-A0A964ED53-F1
#
_entry.id   AF-A0A964ED53-F1
#
_cell.length_a   1.000
_cell.length_b   1.000
_cell.length_c   1.000
_cell.angle_alpha   90.00
_cell.angle_beta   90.00
_cell.angle_gamma   90.00
#
_symmetry.space_group_name_H-M   'P 1'
#
loop_
_entity.id
_entity.type
_entity.pdbx_description
1 polymer ?
#
loop_
_entity_poly.entity_id
_entity_poly.type
_entity_poly.pdbx_seq_one_letter_code
_entity_poly.pdbx_strand_id
1 'polypeptide(L)'
;MNRIFRTLISSLFFFSSITTTLAQLSGSYQVGPKGDFETLAKAAEALNEKGVDGATQFLIASGRYEEQFRISKVRGASRQNPITFESESGNPKDVTIFYQHLGASANNNEHVIRIDTTDFVTIQNLTIENPGEIYGTGIRAVGSASVTIRNTTIAITPNPTFAQPLNSCVYLFDAPNIVVENCQLSGGYAGVNGTGLSNTTPTLRGRIEGNTMSHGLVSQGGGGILMQHWNGLEIRRNRFSANDGVGIFLDNCNDGVRVEQNRITLHPERFGTALSMQACDGNEKRNLVANNLLLVIDADTATGVSGITMNGCRKTDIFYNTVHLSNSNTTRFQSTTNVAVSFFSFNNDSLRIFNNIFTNMRTREAILYPIGNATYESDFNNIYTTGDILGRTSAGNFPTLDSLQRSQGIESNSYSVSPCYSLRTDLHTNSETLDNAGIPLPEVTVDIDGNPRNPATPDIGAYEYSYTPSGLSGTYTIGQGGDYETLGEGIEDLHTRCVIGPVDFAFLDGEYTIYETINKIPGTSEENIVTLRSASEDAEQVLLQQTLSFSLGRNYLLRLRNVDHLHIQDLTFQLDDSTSTGTTIRFIGESNRVSITENIFDGSAAENSAMIFAGEDALTDSIRIERNRFIGGNSGIRLNRCFGFDCTEDDRGYGARIVGNIFRRADTSRAFQSPISIFYHYAPIIHGNDIESIGSGISLNECSGPLQVTSNRVDVRGSNFGSSSAAGISFGFADVTEPFGLIANNMVHVHDPVYIPDRQTVLTGINIGQAKNFWLLYNTIAVRDSASQSIGLDIPFGSDSILVQNNIIASFNGNPAYRIKFIERFNKTFDLDYNLIYTTGDTLAIWNDTGRVDLSSIQPILGSETHSVVADPQFLSEDDLHIATTSPAIQAGFPFNDFVFNDIDGELRNSVRPEIGADELEVVSVRNWEQPDIAQSIEELTIKPNYVHQLATISLRLTSRSQVRLSLVDLTGREVRLFAEREFPVGTSQITWSEVNVPSGFYWVQLEVRGHIKQERIIIAR
;
A
#
# COMPACT_ATOMS: atom_id res chain seq x y z
N MET A 1 -76.88 35.79 -38.03
CA MET A 1 -77.97 36.48 -38.77
C MET A 1 -77.32 37.19 -39.96
N ASN A 2 -77.81 36.96 -41.18
CA ASN A 2 -77.43 37.59 -42.48
C ASN A 2 -76.07 37.19 -43.09
N ARG A 3 -76.01 36.30 -44.10
CA ARG A 3 -76.19 36.50 -45.56
C ARG A 3 -75.21 37.51 -46.18
N ILE A 4 -74.41 37.06 -47.17
CA ILE A 4 -74.33 37.59 -48.56
C ILE A 4 -73.23 36.89 -49.41
N PHE A 5 -73.65 36.29 -50.54
CA PHE A 5 -73.10 36.26 -51.92
C PHE A 5 -71.66 35.77 -52.21
N ARG A 6 -71.31 35.21 -53.37
CA ARG A 6 -72.03 34.66 -54.55
C ARG A 6 -71.00 33.88 -55.38
N THR A 7 -71.51 32.80 -55.95
CA THR A 7 -70.99 31.89 -56.97
C THR A 7 -70.62 32.57 -58.30
N LEU A 8 -69.62 32.04 -59.02
CA LEU A 8 -69.63 31.97 -60.49
C LEU A 8 -68.74 30.84 -61.06
N ILE A 9 -69.43 29.78 -61.51
CA ILE A 9 -69.26 28.92 -62.71
C ILE A 9 -67.90 28.92 -63.43
N SER A 10 -67.30 27.73 -63.62
CA SER A 10 -66.81 27.28 -64.93
C SER A 10 -66.47 25.77 -64.97
N SER A 11 -67.12 25.08 -65.91
CA SER A 11 -66.67 23.96 -66.77
C SER A 11 -65.74 22.86 -66.22
N LEU A 12 -66.29 21.64 -66.27
CA LEU A 12 -65.64 20.34 -66.42
C LEU A 12 -64.37 20.41 -67.29
N PHE A 13 -63.22 20.12 -66.68
CA PHE A 13 -62.07 19.51 -67.33
C PHE A 13 -61.72 18.24 -66.57
N PHE A 14 -61.95 17.10 -67.21
CA PHE A 14 -61.43 15.81 -66.79
C PHE A 14 -59.90 15.86 -66.96
N PHE A 15 -59.16 16.21 -65.91
CA PHE A 15 -57.76 15.83 -65.83
C PHE A 15 -57.71 14.38 -65.33
N SER A 16 -57.54 13.46 -66.26
CA SER A 16 -56.85 12.21 -65.97
C SER A 16 -55.48 12.61 -65.40
N SER A 17 -55.33 12.52 -64.09
CA SER A 17 -54.00 12.43 -63.51
C SER A 17 -53.43 11.11 -64.00
N ILE A 18 -52.59 11.17 -65.03
CA ILE A 18 -51.60 10.14 -65.29
C ILE A 18 -50.75 10.09 -64.02
N THR A 19 -51.11 9.21 -63.09
CA THR A 19 -50.18 8.69 -62.12
C THR A 19 -49.13 7.95 -62.93
N THR A 20 -48.01 8.60 -63.25
CA THR A 20 -46.79 7.88 -63.57
C THR A 20 -46.49 6.98 -62.38
N THR A 21 -46.84 5.70 -62.51
CA THR A 21 -46.35 4.64 -61.64
C THR A 21 -44.84 4.58 -61.87
N LEU A 22 -44.06 5.26 -61.05
CA LEU A 22 -42.63 5.06 -61.00
C LEU A 22 -42.40 3.61 -60.51
N ALA A 23 -41.57 2.85 -61.22
CA ALA A 23 -41.19 1.51 -60.79
C ALA A 23 -40.49 1.61 -59.43
N GLN A 24 -40.93 0.77 -58.48
CA GLN A 24 -40.30 0.68 -57.15
C GLN A 24 -38.89 0.08 -57.29
N LEU A 25 -38.02 0.34 -56.31
CA LEU A 25 -36.66 -0.18 -56.32
C LEU A 25 -36.64 -1.66 -55.87
N SER A 26 -35.77 -2.44 -56.51
CA SER A 26 -35.51 -3.84 -56.20
C SER A 26 -34.21 -4.30 -56.85
N GLY A 27 -33.44 -5.12 -56.15
CA GLY A 27 -32.11 -5.56 -56.55
C GLY A 27 -31.00 -4.64 -56.07
N SER A 28 -29.82 -4.76 -56.68
CA SER A 28 -28.62 -4.03 -56.30
C SER A 28 -28.38 -2.84 -57.22
N TYR A 29 -27.97 -1.72 -56.65
CA TYR A 29 -27.66 -0.46 -57.33
C TYR A 29 -26.26 0.02 -56.93
N GLN A 30 -25.48 0.45 -57.91
CA GLN A 30 -24.16 1.04 -57.71
C GLN A 30 -24.29 2.53 -57.36
N VAL A 31 -23.56 2.98 -56.34
CA VAL A 31 -23.54 4.39 -55.91
C VAL A 31 -22.12 4.95 -56.03
N GLY A 32 -22.01 6.08 -56.74
CA GLY A 32 -20.77 6.80 -56.99
C GLY A 32 -20.78 7.47 -58.36
N PRO A 33 -19.71 8.21 -58.75
CA PRO A 33 -19.69 9.07 -59.94
C PRO A 33 -20.07 8.40 -61.27
N LYS A 34 -20.04 7.07 -61.34
CA LYS A 34 -20.40 6.26 -62.51
C LYS A 34 -21.46 5.18 -62.23
N GLY A 35 -22.07 5.19 -61.05
CA GLY A 35 -23.07 4.21 -60.61
C GLY A 35 -24.48 4.52 -61.13
N ASP A 36 -25.43 3.66 -60.78
CA ASP A 36 -26.86 3.88 -61.00
C ASP A 36 -27.36 5.16 -60.32
N PHE A 37 -26.75 5.50 -59.18
CA PHE A 37 -26.90 6.78 -58.50
C PHE A 37 -25.54 7.47 -58.36
N GLU A 38 -25.45 8.71 -58.80
CA GLU A 38 -24.21 9.49 -58.72
C GLU A 38 -23.77 9.77 -57.27
N THR A 39 -24.74 9.92 -56.36
CA THR A 39 -24.56 10.30 -54.95
C THR A 39 -25.49 9.50 -54.04
N LEU A 40 -25.15 9.41 -52.75
CA LEU A 40 -25.99 8.78 -51.73
C LEU A 40 -27.29 9.56 -51.51
N ALA A 41 -27.24 10.90 -51.60
CA ALA A 41 -28.43 11.74 -51.54
C ALA A 41 -29.44 11.39 -52.65
N LYS A 42 -28.98 11.18 -53.90
CA LYS A 42 -29.86 10.77 -55.01
C LYS A 42 -30.44 9.37 -54.82
N ALA A 43 -29.67 8.44 -54.26
CA ALA A 43 -30.16 7.11 -53.90
C ALA A 43 -31.27 7.20 -52.83
N ALA A 44 -31.06 8.03 -51.80
CA ALA A 44 -32.06 8.26 -50.74
C ALA A 44 -33.32 8.96 -51.26
N GLU A 45 -33.19 9.95 -52.15
CA GLU A 45 -34.33 10.58 -52.85
C GLU A 45 -35.16 9.54 -53.60
N ALA A 46 -34.51 8.66 -54.38
CA ALA A 46 -35.20 7.62 -55.12
C ALA A 46 -35.94 6.62 -54.20
N LEU A 47 -35.32 6.23 -53.06
CA LEU A 47 -35.99 5.41 -52.05
C LEU A 47 -37.23 6.10 -51.49
N ASN A 48 -37.09 7.37 -51.10
CA ASN A 48 -38.17 8.15 -50.48
C ASN A 48 -39.35 8.37 -51.43
N GLU A 49 -39.08 8.56 -52.72
CA GLU A 49 -40.09 8.82 -53.73
C GLU A 49 -40.78 7.54 -54.23
N LYS A 50 -40.00 6.49 -54.52
CA LYS A 50 -40.48 5.30 -55.25
C LYS A 50 -40.84 4.15 -54.31
N GLY A 51 -40.24 4.07 -53.13
CA GLY A 51 -40.34 2.88 -52.29
C GLY A 51 -39.59 1.68 -52.87
N VAL A 52 -39.78 0.52 -52.23
CA VAL A 52 -39.21 -0.77 -52.62
C VAL A 52 -40.31 -1.81 -52.84
N ASP A 53 -40.13 -2.72 -53.79
CA ASP A 53 -40.99 -3.90 -53.98
C ASP A 53 -40.23 -5.24 -53.85
N GLY A 54 -38.91 -5.17 -53.65
CA GLY A 54 -38.03 -6.28 -53.35
C GLY A 54 -36.86 -5.85 -52.46
N ALA A 55 -36.02 -6.81 -52.07
CA ALA A 55 -34.77 -6.51 -51.37
C ALA A 55 -33.93 -5.53 -52.20
N THR A 56 -33.52 -4.42 -51.59
CA THR A 56 -32.83 -3.33 -52.27
C THR A 56 -31.48 -3.07 -51.62
N GLN A 57 -30.41 -3.11 -52.40
CA GLN A 57 -29.04 -2.96 -51.93
C GLN A 57 -28.33 -1.84 -52.68
N PHE A 58 -27.64 -0.97 -51.96
CA PHE A 58 -26.79 0.09 -52.50
C PHE A 58 -25.34 -0.28 -52.24
N LEU A 59 -24.62 -0.62 -53.30
CA LEU A 59 -23.19 -0.93 -53.31
C LEU A 59 -22.43 0.36 -53.61
N ILE A 60 -21.67 0.85 -52.64
CA ILE A 60 -21.02 2.16 -52.71
C ILE A 60 -19.58 1.95 -53.17
N ALA A 61 -19.24 2.53 -54.32
CA ALA A 61 -17.88 2.47 -54.86
C ALA A 61 -16.88 3.10 -53.88
N SER A 62 -15.62 2.63 -53.91
CA SER A 62 -14.57 3.20 -53.06
C SER A 62 -14.43 4.71 -53.28
N GLY A 63 -14.37 5.47 -52.19
CA GLY A 63 -14.34 6.92 -52.27
C GLY A 63 -14.65 7.62 -50.95
N ARG A 64 -14.54 8.94 -51.00
CA ARG A 64 -14.86 9.82 -49.89
C ARG A 64 -15.97 10.77 -50.32
N TYR A 65 -17.08 10.74 -49.60
CA TYR A 65 -18.35 11.35 -49.97
C TYR A 65 -18.72 12.40 -48.92
N GLU A 66 -18.66 13.69 -49.29
CA GLU A 66 -19.14 14.78 -48.45
C GLU A 66 -20.66 14.91 -48.60
N GLU A 67 -21.39 14.07 -47.87
CA GLU A 67 -22.82 13.91 -48.06
C GLU A 67 -23.56 13.76 -46.73
N GLN A 68 -24.72 14.40 -46.65
CA GLN A 68 -25.74 14.15 -45.64
C GLN A 68 -27.00 13.65 -46.34
N PHE A 69 -27.59 12.57 -45.84
CA PHE A 69 -28.83 12.06 -46.43
C PHE A 69 -29.79 11.48 -45.40
N ARG A 70 -31.06 11.48 -45.79
CA ARG A 70 -32.19 11.04 -44.96
C ARG A 70 -33.03 10.02 -45.70
N ILE A 71 -33.23 8.87 -45.06
CA ILE A 71 -34.21 7.85 -45.43
C ILE A 71 -35.47 8.15 -44.63
N SER A 72 -36.46 8.73 -45.29
CA SER A 72 -37.81 8.93 -44.73
C SER A 72 -38.66 7.71 -45.02
N LYS A 73 -39.88 7.62 -44.47
CA LYS A 73 -40.81 6.49 -44.64
C LYS A 73 -40.81 5.87 -46.06
N VAL A 74 -40.05 4.78 -46.24
CA VAL A 74 -39.95 4.05 -47.51
C VAL A 74 -41.13 3.08 -47.64
N ARG A 75 -41.94 3.25 -48.68
CA ARG A 75 -43.08 2.35 -48.95
C ARG A 75 -42.58 0.97 -49.35
N GLY A 76 -43.19 -0.08 -48.79
CA GLY A 76 -42.87 -1.47 -49.12
C GLY A 76 -41.67 -2.06 -48.38
N ALA A 77 -40.94 -1.26 -47.59
CA ALA A 77 -39.86 -1.74 -46.73
C ALA A 77 -40.43 -2.75 -45.72
N SER A 78 -39.80 -3.91 -45.64
CA SER A 78 -40.26 -5.04 -44.82
C SER A 78 -39.14 -6.04 -44.62
N ARG A 79 -39.37 -7.09 -43.81
CA ARG A 79 -38.44 -8.23 -43.71
C ARG A 79 -38.15 -8.88 -45.07
N GLN A 80 -39.12 -8.90 -45.99
CA GLN A 80 -38.97 -9.46 -47.34
C GLN A 80 -38.29 -8.47 -48.30
N ASN A 81 -38.45 -7.17 -48.06
CA ASN A 81 -37.90 -6.10 -48.88
C ASN A 81 -36.99 -5.20 -48.01
N PRO A 82 -35.87 -5.72 -47.49
CA PRO A 82 -34.95 -4.92 -46.68
C PRO A 82 -34.19 -3.93 -47.57
N ILE A 83 -33.68 -2.87 -46.94
CA ILE A 83 -32.85 -1.85 -47.58
C ILE A 83 -31.44 -1.95 -46.99
N THR A 84 -30.40 -2.10 -47.83
CA THR A 84 -29.01 -2.22 -47.36
C THR A 84 -28.13 -1.17 -48.03
N PHE A 85 -27.30 -0.48 -47.26
CA PHE A 85 -26.19 0.34 -47.75
C PHE A 85 -24.87 -0.28 -47.30
N GLU A 86 -23.98 -0.53 -48.26
CA GLU A 86 -22.65 -1.08 -47.97
C GLU A 86 -21.58 -0.66 -48.97
N SER A 87 -20.30 -0.76 -48.58
CA SER A 87 -19.20 -0.65 -49.54
C SER A 87 -19.24 -1.79 -50.55
N GLU A 88 -19.00 -1.46 -51.82
CA GLU A 88 -18.90 -2.45 -52.90
C GLU A 88 -17.80 -3.48 -52.63
N SER A 89 -16.70 -3.08 -51.97
CA SER A 89 -15.60 -3.96 -51.60
C SER A 89 -15.88 -4.81 -50.34
N GLY A 90 -16.91 -4.49 -49.57
CA GLY A 90 -17.16 -5.06 -48.25
C GLY A 90 -16.18 -4.62 -47.15
N ASN A 91 -15.24 -3.71 -47.45
CA ASN A 91 -14.28 -3.18 -46.48
C ASN A 91 -14.68 -1.77 -46.03
N PRO A 92 -14.94 -1.53 -44.73
CA PRO A 92 -15.38 -0.24 -44.23
C PRO A 92 -14.40 0.92 -44.50
N LYS A 93 -13.10 0.64 -44.65
CA LYS A 93 -12.09 1.69 -44.88
C LYS A 93 -12.11 2.26 -46.29
N ASP A 94 -12.73 1.58 -47.25
CA ASP A 94 -12.70 1.98 -48.66
C ASP A 94 -13.75 3.05 -48.98
N VAL A 95 -14.76 3.21 -48.11
CA VAL A 95 -15.85 4.17 -48.28
C VAL A 95 -15.98 5.01 -47.03
N THR A 96 -15.71 6.31 -47.14
CA THR A 96 -15.98 7.28 -46.08
C THR A 96 -17.12 8.21 -46.48
N ILE A 97 -18.17 8.26 -45.66
CA ILE A 97 -19.25 9.24 -45.77
C ILE A 97 -19.05 10.25 -44.65
N PHE A 98 -18.96 11.53 -44.97
CA PHE A 98 -18.75 12.55 -43.96
C PHE A 98 -19.60 13.78 -44.20
N TYR A 99 -19.99 14.43 -43.11
CA TYR A 99 -20.70 15.71 -43.17
C TYR A 99 -20.39 16.52 -41.93
N GLN A 100 -19.94 17.78 -42.13
CA GLN A 100 -19.63 18.68 -41.02
C GLN A 100 -20.87 19.49 -40.62
N HIS A 101 -21.45 19.19 -39.46
CA HIS A 101 -22.45 20.08 -38.89
C HIS A 101 -21.78 21.34 -38.31
N LEU A 102 -22.23 22.52 -38.76
CA LEU A 102 -21.68 23.83 -38.33
C LEU A 102 -22.68 24.66 -37.51
N GLY A 103 -23.87 24.12 -37.21
CA GLY A 103 -24.95 24.84 -36.55
C GLY A 103 -24.84 24.91 -35.03
N ALA A 104 -25.21 26.05 -34.45
CA ALA A 104 -25.26 26.25 -33.00
C ALA A 104 -26.55 25.71 -32.34
N SER A 105 -27.48 25.12 -33.09
CA SER A 105 -28.76 24.60 -32.59
C SER A 105 -29.14 23.28 -33.25
N ALA A 106 -29.75 22.38 -32.46
CA ALA A 106 -30.34 21.14 -32.94
C ALA A 106 -31.51 21.45 -33.89
N ASN A 107 -31.23 21.46 -35.19
CA ASN A 107 -32.19 21.82 -36.24
C ASN A 107 -32.66 20.61 -37.05
N ASN A 108 -32.53 19.40 -36.50
CA ASN A 108 -32.83 18.10 -37.13
C ASN A 108 -31.84 17.64 -38.24
N ASN A 109 -30.77 18.41 -38.50
CA ASN A 109 -29.73 18.12 -39.51
C ASN A 109 -28.34 17.89 -38.89
N GLU A 110 -28.28 17.42 -37.64
CA GLU A 110 -27.05 17.10 -36.91
C GLU A 110 -26.42 15.76 -37.30
N HIS A 111 -26.94 15.03 -38.29
CA HIS A 111 -26.54 13.66 -38.64
C HIS A 111 -25.73 13.58 -39.94
N VAL A 112 -24.96 12.51 -40.14
CA VAL A 112 -24.50 12.13 -41.48
C VAL A 112 -25.58 11.30 -42.18
N ILE A 113 -26.10 10.28 -41.49
CA ILE A 113 -27.18 9.41 -41.99
C ILE A 113 -28.36 9.48 -41.03
N ARG A 114 -29.56 9.78 -41.54
CA ARG A 114 -30.80 9.71 -40.76
C ARG A 114 -31.77 8.70 -41.35
N ILE A 115 -32.28 7.83 -40.48
CA ILE A 115 -33.34 6.87 -40.79
C ILE A 115 -34.56 7.30 -39.97
N ASP A 116 -35.61 7.72 -40.65
CA ASP A 116 -36.79 8.33 -40.06
C ASP A 116 -38.04 7.55 -40.49
N THR A 117 -38.63 6.82 -39.54
CA THR A 117 -39.84 5.99 -39.72
C THR A 117 -39.76 4.94 -40.83
N THR A 118 -38.56 4.38 -41.07
CA THR A 118 -38.36 3.30 -42.05
C THR A 118 -37.75 2.08 -41.39
N ASP A 119 -38.47 0.97 -41.49
CA ASP A 119 -38.07 -0.29 -40.90
C ASP A 119 -37.14 -1.10 -41.83
N PHE A 120 -36.43 -2.09 -41.27
CA PHE A 120 -35.63 -3.05 -42.03
C PHE A 120 -34.50 -2.43 -42.88
N VAL A 121 -33.83 -1.41 -42.33
CA VAL A 121 -32.67 -0.76 -42.92
C VAL A 121 -31.38 -1.31 -42.33
N THR A 122 -30.41 -1.64 -43.17
CA THR A 122 -29.06 -2.04 -42.77
C THR A 122 -28.02 -1.06 -43.29
N ILE A 123 -27.15 -0.59 -42.40
CA ILE A 123 -25.93 0.16 -42.71
C ILE A 123 -24.75 -0.73 -42.32
N GLN A 124 -23.90 -1.11 -43.27
CA GLN A 124 -22.80 -2.04 -43.00
C GLN A 124 -21.54 -1.76 -43.80
N ASN A 125 -20.36 -2.13 -43.26
CA ASN A 125 -19.09 -2.06 -43.99
C ASN A 125 -18.77 -0.66 -44.52
N LEU A 126 -18.97 0.38 -43.70
CA LEU A 126 -18.72 1.79 -44.06
C LEU A 126 -17.88 2.51 -42.99
N THR A 127 -17.26 3.62 -43.38
CA THR A 127 -16.71 4.62 -42.46
C THR A 127 -17.60 5.87 -42.49
N ILE A 128 -18.00 6.36 -41.32
CA ILE A 128 -18.87 7.53 -41.15
C ILE A 128 -18.16 8.54 -40.25
N GLU A 129 -18.03 9.78 -40.72
CA GLU A 129 -17.35 10.84 -39.98
C GLU A 129 -18.22 12.09 -39.84
N ASN A 130 -18.32 12.63 -38.63
CA ASN A 130 -18.88 13.96 -38.43
C ASN A 130 -17.83 14.85 -37.74
N PRO A 131 -17.12 15.70 -38.50
CA PRO A 131 -16.08 16.56 -37.94
C PRO A 131 -16.64 17.83 -37.27
N GLY A 132 -17.97 18.00 -37.18
CA GLY A 132 -18.60 19.16 -36.56
C GLY A 132 -18.29 19.26 -35.07
N GLU A 133 -17.94 20.46 -34.60
CA GLU A 133 -17.60 20.70 -33.18
C GLU A 133 -18.84 20.79 -32.27
N ILE A 134 -20.03 21.00 -32.84
CA ILE A 134 -21.29 21.17 -32.11
C ILE A 134 -22.35 20.33 -32.83
N TYR A 135 -23.08 19.49 -32.10
CA TYR A 135 -24.13 18.61 -32.63
C TYR A 135 -23.68 17.75 -33.83
N GLY A 136 -22.78 16.79 -33.58
CA GLY A 136 -22.34 15.81 -34.57
C GLY A 136 -22.86 14.40 -34.27
N THR A 137 -23.86 13.94 -35.01
CA THR A 137 -24.33 12.55 -35.00
C THR A 137 -23.83 11.81 -36.24
N GLY A 138 -23.36 10.58 -36.07
CA GLY A 138 -23.01 9.72 -37.20
C GLY A 138 -24.28 9.19 -37.86
N ILE A 139 -24.92 8.23 -37.19
CA ILE A 139 -26.19 7.64 -37.61
C ILE A 139 -27.29 7.99 -36.60
N ARG A 140 -28.40 8.55 -37.10
CA ARG A 140 -29.60 8.85 -36.32
C ARG A 140 -30.78 7.97 -36.76
N ALA A 141 -31.31 7.12 -35.89
CA ALA A 141 -32.53 6.35 -36.15
C ALA A 141 -33.69 6.85 -35.28
N VAL A 142 -34.82 7.21 -35.92
CA VAL A 142 -35.99 7.79 -35.27
C VAL A 142 -37.24 7.02 -35.69
N GLY A 143 -37.99 6.47 -34.72
CA GLY A 143 -39.26 5.78 -34.98
C GLY A 143 -39.15 4.59 -35.94
N SER A 144 -37.97 3.99 -36.05
CA SER A 144 -37.60 3.01 -37.08
C SER A 144 -37.27 1.67 -36.45
N ALA A 145 -38.00 0.63 -36.81
CA ALA A 145 -37.86 -0.71 -36.25
C ALA A 145 -36.91 -1.59 -37.07
N SER A 146 -36.23 -2.53 -36.41
CA SER A 146 -35.37 -3.51 -37.09
C SER A 146 -34.26 -2.88 -37.95
N VAL A 147 -33.69 -1.77 -37.47
CA VAL A 147 -32.49 -1.16 -38.08
C VAL A 147 -31.26 -1.94 -37.62
N THR A 148 -30.31 -2.19 -38.53
CA THR A 148 -29.04 -2.86 -38.22
C THR A 148 -27.87 -1.98 -38.64
N ILE A 149 -26.95 -1.72 -37.72
CA ILE A 149 -25.69 -1.03 -37.97
C ILE A 149 -24.59 -2.04 -37.63
N ARG A 150 -23.80 -2.46 -38.61
CA ARG A 150 -22.77 -3.49 -38.36
C ARG A 150 -21.47 -3.29 -39.11
N ASN A 151 -20.36 -3.76 -38.53
CA ASN A 151 -19.03 -3.69 -39.15
C ASN A 151 -18.71 -2.30 -39.72
N THR A 152 -19.09 -1.25 -39.00
CA THR A 152 -18.98 0.15 -39.43
C THR A 152 -18.03 0.89 -38.49
N THR A 153 -17.21 1.78 -39.04
CA THR A 153 -16.41 2.72 -38.24
C THR A 153 -17.15 4.06 -38.18
N ILE A 154 -17.42 4.59 -36.98
CA ILE A 154 -18.11 5.86 -36.79
C ILE A 154 -17.25 6.76 -35.90
N ALA A 155 -16.82 7.89 -36.43
CA ALA A 155 -15.98 8.85 -35.71
C ALA A 155 -16.65 10.23 -35.65
N ILE A 156 -16.78 10.76 -34.43
CA ILE A 156 -17.42 12.05 -34.16
C ILE A 156 -16.42 12.93 -33.41
N THR A 157 -16.34 14.21 -33.74
CA THR A 157 -15.48 15.15 -33.00
C THR A 157 -15.92 15.24 -31.53
N PRO A 158 -15.04 14.94 -30.55
CA PRO A 158 -15.34 15.17 -29.15
C PRO A 158 -15.28 16.67 -28.82
N ASN A 159 -16.26 17.18 -28.06
CA ASN A 159 -16.23 18.57 -27.59
C ASN A 159 -16.46 18.64 -26.07
N PRO A 160 -15.41 18.87 -25.26
CA PRO A 160 -15.48 18.83 -23.79
C PRO A 160 -16.41 19.90 -23.19
N THR A 161 -16.70 20.96 -23.94
CA THR A 161 -17.58 22.07 -23.50
C THR A 161 -19.04 21.89 -23.91
N PHE A 162 -19.33 20.84 -24.70
CA PHE A 162 -20.62 20.64 -25.35
C PHE A 162 -21.15 19.20 -25.16
N ALA A 163 -21.68 18.92 -23.97
CA ALA A 163 -22.28 17.64 -23.61
C ALA A 163 -23.77 17.60 -23.99
N GLN A 164 -24.10 17.03 -25.16
CA GLN A 164 -25.48 16.90 -25.63
C GLN A 164 -25.73 15.52 -26.26
N PRO A 165 -26.90 14.87 -26.02
CA PRO A 165 -27.24 13.57 -26.59
C PRO A 165 -27.10 13.48 -28.11
N LEU A 166 -27.43 14.57 -28.81
CA LEU A 166 -27.37 14.69 -30.27
C LEU A 166 -25.94 14.86 -30.83
N ASN A 167 -24.92 14.59 -30.01
CA ASN A 167 -23.52 14.52 -30.41
C ASN A 167 -22.98 13.09 -30.26
N SER A 168 -23.62 12.07 -30.85
CA SER A 168 -23.28 10.65 -30.59
C SER A 168 -22.94 9.89 -31.87
N CYS A 169 -22.10 8.84 -31.79
CA CYS A 169 -21.81 8.02 -32.98
C CYS A 169 -23.11 7.39 -33.53
N VAL A 170 -23.91 6.79 -32.64
CA VAL A 170 -25.25 6.31 -32.94
C VAL A 170 -26.25 6.95 -31.98
N TYR A 171 -27.27 7.60 -32.53
CA TYR A 171 -28.40 8.15 -31.77
C TYR A 171 -29.70 7.45 -32.15
N LEU A 172 -30.44 6.97 -31.15
CA LEU A 172 -31.67 6.22 -31.30
C LEU A 172 -32.81 6.93 -30.56
N PHE A 173 -33.94 7.13 -31.23
CA PHE A 173 -35.16 7.61 -30.60
C PHE A 173 -36.33 6.73 -31.00
N ASP A 174 -36.89 6.01 -30.05
CA ASP A 174 -37.97 5.04 -30.26
C ASP A 174 -37.72 4.10 -31.46
N ALA A 175 -36.60 3.37 -31.42
CA ALA A 175 -36.15 2.50 -32.50
C ALA A 175 -36.16 1.01 -32.06
N PRO A 176 -37.31 0.32 -32.02
CA PRO A 176 -37.40 -1.02 -31.47
C PRO A 176 -36.70 -2.08 -32.34
N ASN A 177 -36.18 -3.13 -31.71
CA ASN A 177 -35.38 -4.18 -32.36
C ASN A 177 -34.15 -3.65 -33.12
N ILE A 178 -33.53 -2.58 -32.62
CA ILE A 178 -32.26 -2.06 -33.13
C ILE A 178 -31.13 -3.08 -32.90
N VAL A 179 -30.21 -3.19 -33.85
CA VAL A 179 -28.95 -3.93 -33.70
C VAL A 179 -27.78 -3.01 -34.03
N VAL A 180 -26.85 -2.85 -33.10
CA VAL A 180 -25.55 -2.18 -33.31
C VAL A 180 -24.47 -3.18 -32.96
N GLU A 181 -23.80 -3.74 -33.96
CA GLU A 181 -22.85 -4.84 -33.72
C GLU A 181 -21.53 -4.71 -34.47
N ASN A 182 -20.44 -5.14 -33.81
CA ASN A 182 -19.09 -5.16 -34.40
C ASN A 182 -18.64 -3.81 -34.99
N CYS A 183 -19.07 -2.70 -34.40
CA CYS A 183 -18.69 -1.35 -34.84
C CYS A 183 -17.50 -0.81 -34.05
N GLN A 184 -16.72 0.06 -34.70
CA GLN A 184 -15.67 0.86 -34.06
C GLN A 184 -16.21 2.29 -33.89
N LEU A 185 -16.41 2.73 -32.65
CA LEU A 185 -17.01 4.03 -32.33
C LEU A 185 -15.99 4.91 -31.60
N SER A 186 -15.86 6.17 -31.98
CA SER A 186 -14.90 7.09 -31.33
C SER A 186 -15.40 8.53 -31.26
N GLY A 187 -15.16 9.16 -30.11
CA GLY A 187 -15.52 10.55 -29.84
C GLY A 187 -17.01 10.80 -29.61
N GLY A 188 -17.40 12.08 -29.66
CA GLY A 188 -18.75 12.53 -29.31
C GLY A 188 -19.06 12.49 -27.80
N TYR A 189 -20.33 12.70 -27.46
CA TYR A 189 -20.94 12.57 -26.14
C TYR A 189 -21.17 11.10 -25.75
N ALA A 190 -21.54 10.26 -26.72
CA ALA A 190 -21.70 8.82 -26.53
C ALA A 190 -21.39 8.01 -27.79
N GLY A 191 -20.95 6.77 -27.60
CA GLY A 191 -20.86 5.80 -28.69
C GLY A 191 -22.25 5.39 -29.16
N VAL A 192 -23.09 4.93 -28.23
CA VAL A 192 -24.51 4.67 -28.49
C VAL A 192 -25.36 5.40 -27.47
N ASN A 193 -26.27 6.24 -27.94
CA ASN A 193 -27.27 6.91 -27.13
C ASN A 193 -28.67 6.52 -27.63
N GLY A 194 -29.52 6.00 -26.75
CA GLY A 194 -30.86 5.60 -27.10
C GLY A 194 -31.92 5.96 -26.08
N THR A 195 -32.91 6.72 -26.50
CA THR A 195 -34.07 7.07 -25.67
C THR A 195 -35.34 6.46 -26.26
N GLY A 196 -36.02 5.61 -25.50
CA GLY A 196 -37.37 5.17 -25.83
C GLY A 196 -38.42 6.24 -25.56
N LEU A 197 -39.66 6.00 -25.98
CA LEU A 197 -40.73 7.02 -25.91
C LEU A 197 -40.95 7.58 -24.50
N SER A 198 -41.13 6.69 -23.52
CA SER A 198 -41.30 7.05 -22.11
C SER A 198 -41.15 5.82 -21.22
N ASN A 199 -40.97 6.03 -19.92
CA ASN A 199 -40.98 4.93 -18.93
C ASN A 199 -42.33 4.17 -18.84
N THR A 200 -43.44 4.76 -19.28
CA THR A 200 -44.76 4.10 -19.33
C THR A 200 -45.04 3.38 -20.65
N THR A 201 -44.30 3.73 -21.70
CA THR A 201 -44.40 3.14 -23.05
C THR A 201 -42.99 2.86 -23.57
N PRO A 202 -42.24 1.94 -22.93
CA PRO A 202 -40.84 1.73 -23.25
C PRO A 202 -40.68 1.14 -24.66
N THR A 203 -39.58 1.50 -25.31
CA THR A 203 -39.20 0.91 -26.59
C THR A 203 -38.76 -0.53 -26.36
N LEU A 204 -39.18 -1.43 -27.25
CA LEU A 204 -38.96 -2.85 -27.07
C LEU A 204 -37.72 -3.33 -27.82
N ARG A 205 -36.84 -4.00 -27.08
CA ARG A 205 -35.69 -4.78 -27.56
C ARG A 205 -34.64 -3.94 -28.27
N GLY A 206 -33.39 -4.20 -27.95
CA GLY A 206 -32.25 -3.66 -28.67
C GLY A 206 -31.04 -4.51 -28.36
N ARG A 207 -30.12 -4.63 -29.31
CA ARG A 207 -28.87 -5.37 -29.12
C ARG A 207 -27.69 -4.50 -29.49
N ILE A 208 -26.80 -4.29 -28.53
CA ILE A 208 -25.54 -3.57 -28.70
C ILE A 208 -24.44 -4.57 -28.38
N GLU A 209 -23.79 -5.11 -29.41
CA GLU A 209 -22.92 -6.28 -29.25
C GLU A 209 -21.57 -6.19 -29.95
N GLY A 210 -20.49 -6.57 -29.29
CA GLY A 210 -19.18 -6.71 -29.95
C GLY A 210 -18.58 -5.38 -30.42
N ASN A 211 -19.07 -4.24 -29.95
CA ASN A 211 -18.56 -2.93 -30.36
C ASN A 211 -17.30 -2.56 -29.59
N THR A 212 -16.38 -1.86 -30.24
CA THR A 212 -15.18 -1.30 -29.60
C THR A 212 -15.28 0.21 -29.59
N MET A 213 -15.00 0.83 -28.44
CA MET A 213 -15.06 2.28 -28.27
C MET A 213 -13.77 2.84 -27.69
N SER A 214 -13.24 3.91 -28.29
CA SER A 214 -12.00 4.56 -27.85
C SER A 214 -12.07 6.09 -27.97
N HIS A 215 -11.43 6.78 -27.03
CA HIS A 215 -11.18 8.24 -26.98
C HIS A 215 -12.41 9.16 -26.86
N GLY A 216 -12.29 10.14 -25.96
CA GLY A 216 -13.02 11.41 -26.00
C GLY A 216 -14.52 11.38 -25.71
N LEU A 217 -14.97 10.64 -24.69
CA LEU A 217 -16.33 10.80 -24.17
C LEU A 217 -16.33 11.96 -23.18
N VAL A 218 -17.13 12.97 -23.50
CA VAL A 218 -17.07 14.30 -22.88
C VAL A 218 -17.60 14.34 -21.45
N SER A 219 -16.91 15.11 -20.61
CA SER A 219 -17.27 15.46 -19.23
C SER A 219 -18.71 15.97 -19.04
N GLN A 220 -19.28 15.70 -17.86
CA GLN A 220 -20.66 16.00 -17.43
C GLN A 220 -21.74 15.17 -18.12
N GLY A 221 -21.81 13.88 -17.75
CA GLY A 221 -22.93 12.99 -18.06
C GLY A 221 -22.84 12.24 -19.40
N GLY A 222 -21.73 12.39 -20.15
CA GLY A 222 -21.43 11.55 -21.32
C GLY A 222 -21.05 10.13 -20.93
N GLY A 223 -21.19 9.18 -21.86
CA GLY A 223 -20.92 7.78 -21.58
C GLY A 223 -20.81 6.88 -22.80
N GLY A 224 -20.28 5.66 -22.63
CA GLY A 224 -20.04 4.74 -23.74
C GLY A 224 -21.34 4.28 -24.40
N ILE A 225 -22.20 3.66 -23.59
CA ILE A 225 -23.59 3.33 -23.94
C ILE A 225 -24.53 4.01 -22.95
N LEU A 226 -25.45 4.82 -23.44
CA LEU A 226 -26.49 5.48 -22.66
C LEU A 226 -27.86 5.04 -23.19
N MET A 227 -28.65 4.34 -22.38
CA MET A 227 -29.95 3.82 -22.80
C MET A 227 -31.03 4.14 -21.77
N GLN A 228 -32.16 4.67 -22.24
CA GLN A 228 -33.27 5.09 -21.39
C GLN A 228 -34.61 4.59 -21.91
N HIS A 229 -35.48 4.09 -21.02
CA HIS A 229 -36.85 3.65 -21.36
C HIS A 229 -36.93 2.48 -22.35
N TRP A 230 -36.19 1.40 -22.10
CA TRP A 230 -36.20 0.19 -22.94
C TRP A 230 -36.63 -1.05 -22.18
N ASN A 231 -37.34 -1.97 -22.84
CA ASN A 231 -37.57 -3.31 -22.29
C ASN A 231 -36.79 -4.38 -23.05
N GLY A 232 -36.17 -5.32 -22.33
CA GLY A 232 -35.45 -6.45 -22.93
C GLY A 232 -34.24 -6.05 -23.76
N LEU A 233 -33.42 -5.13 -23.22
CA LEU A 233 -32.19 -4.66 -23.85
C LEU A 233 -31.04 -5.66 -23.63
N GLU A 234 -30.23 -5.92 -24.66
CA GLU A 234 -29.04 -6.76 -24.61
C GLU A 234 -27.78 -5.92 -24.93
N ILE A 235 -26.87 -5.81 -23.96
CA ILE A 235 -25.58 -5.14 -24.10
C ILE A 235 -24.49 -6.17 -23.82
N ARG A 236 -23.86 -6.69 -24.87
CA ARG A 236 -22.99 -7.87 -24.75
C ARG A 236 -21.64 -7.71 -25.42
N ARG A 237 -20.57 -8.22 -24.83
CA ARG A 237 -19.25 -8.33 -25.50
C ARG A 237 -18.69 -7.00 -26.02
N ASN A 238 -19.11 -5.86 -25.48
CA ASN A 238 -18.58 -4.56 -25.89
C ASN A 238 -17.28 -4.26 -25.12
N ARG A 239 -16.35 -3.56 -25.76
CA ARG A 239 -15.08 -3.13 -25.18
C ARG A 239 -14.96 -1.62 -25.19
N PHE A 240 -14.63 -1.03 -24.04
CA PHE A 240 -14.58 0.42 -23.85
C PHE A 240 -13.30 0.86 -23.15
N SER A 241 -12.76 1.99 -23.62
CA SER A 241 -11.80 2.80 -22.89
C SER A 241 -12.28 4.26 -22.90
N ALA A 242 -12.49 4.85 -21.72
CA ALA A 242 -12.97 6.23 -21.60
C ALA A 242 -12.29 6.94 -20.42
N ASN A 243 -12.28 8.28 -20.42
CA ASN A 243 -11.71 9.05 -19.30
C ASN A 243 -12.82 9.29 -18.25
N ASP A 244 -13.53 10.40 -18.37
CA ASP A 244 -14.63 10.80 -17.47
C ASP A 244 -16.00 10.22 -17.88
N GLY A 245 -16.92 10.13 -16.92
CA GLY A 245 -18.35 9.85 -17.19
C GLY A 245 -18.82 8.46 -16.77
N VAL A 246 -19.74 7.88 -17.54
CA VAL A 246 -20.31 6.55 -17.25
C VAL A 246 -20.02 5.59 -18.41
N GLY A 247 -19.45 4.42 -18.15
CA GLY A 247 -19.18 3.42 -19.21
C GLY A 247 -20.49 2.94 -19.86
N ILE A 248 -21.36 2.31 -19.07
CA ILE A 248 -22.73 1.95 -19.45
C ILE A 248 -23.70 2.59 -18.46
N PHE A 249 -24.65 3.37 -18.96
CA PHE A 249 -25.71 3.99 -18.18
C PHE A 249 -27.08 3.50 -18.67
N LEU A 250 -27.84 2.91 -17.77
CA LEU A 250 -29.21 2.46 -18.01
C LEU A 250 -30.16 3.17 -17.06
N ASP A 251 -31.23 3.73 -17.61
CA ASP A 251 -32.24 4.44 -16.83
C ASP A 251 -33.65 4.04 -17.27
N ASN A 252 -34.44 3.52 -16.33
CA ASN A 252 -35.77 2.97 -16.60
C ASN A 252 -35.74 1.91 -17.73
N CYS A 253 -34.69 1.08 -17.77
CA CYS A 253 -34.59 -0.07 -18.65
C CYS A 253 -35.03 -1.34 -17.91
N ASN A 254 -36.10 -1.99 -18.37
CA ASN A 254 -36.83 -2.97 -17.57
C ASN A 254 -36.96 -4.33 -18.26
N ASP A 255 -37.45 -5.30 -17.50
CA ASP A 255 -37.98 -6.58 -17.98
C ASP A 255 -37.04 -7.37 -18.91
N GLY A 256 -36.02 -7.98 -18.32
CA GLY A 256 -35.08 -8.86 -19.02
C GLY A 256 -33.91 -8.13 -19.67
N VAL A 257 -33.43 -7.05 -19.05
CA VAL A 257 -32.17 -6.40 -19.43
C VAL A 257 -31.01 -7.36 -19.19
N ARG A 258 -30.09 -7.44 -20.15
CA ARG A 258 -28.87 -8.25 -20.07
C ARG A 258 -27.64 -7.39 -20.35
N VAL A 259 -26.77 -7.26 -19.36
CA VAL A 259 -25.45 -6.61 -19.48
C VAL A 259 -24.40 -7.68 -19.23
N GLU A 260 -23.83 -8.22 -20.30
CA GLU A 260 -23.00 -9.43 -20.20
C GLU A 260 -21.68 -9.36 -20.97
N GLN A 261 -20.62 -9.92 -20.41
CA GLN A 261 -19.34 -10.10 -21.11
C GLN A 261 -18.71 -8.78 -21.62
N ASN A 262 -19.09 -7.63 -21.05
CA ASN A 262 -18.51 -6.35 -21.43
C ASN A 262 -17.17 -6.13 -20.71
N ARG A 263 -16.22 -5.49 -21.40
CA ARG A 263 -14.91 -5.11 -20.85
C ARG A 263 -14.80 -3.58 -20.86
N ILE A 264 -14.79 -2.97 -19.68
CA ILE A 264 -14.79 -1.51 -19.52
C ILE A 264 -13.54 -1.11 -18.74
N THR A 265 -12.74 -0.22 -19.32
CA THR A 265 -11.64 0.45 -18.63
C THR A 265 -11.93 1.95 -18.58
N LEU A 266 -11.94 2.54 -17.39
CA LEU A 266 -12.11 3.98 -17.18
C LEU A 266 -10.83 4.60 -16.64
N HIS A 267 -10.49 5.79 -17.14
CA HIS A 267 -9.39 6.66 -16.69
C HIS A 267 -9.92 8.04 -16.24
N PRO A 268 -10.79 8.12 -15.22
CA PRO A 268 -11.51 9.35 -14.90
C PRO A 268 -10.60 10.41 -14.28
N GLU A 269 -10.68 11.62 -14.82
CA GLU A 269 -9.97 12.79 -14.33
C GLU A 269 -10.78 13.52 -13.24
N ARG A 270 -12.12 13.38 -13.24
CA ARG A 270 -13.04 14.07 -12.31
C ARG A 270 -13.99 13.13 -11.58
N PHE A 271 -14.68 12.25 -12.30
CA PHE A 271 -15.60 11.25 -11.75
C PHE A 271 -15.81 10.14 -12.78
N GLY A 272 -16.07 8.92 -12.32
CA GLY A 272 -16.23 7.77 -13.22
C GLY A 272 -17.05 6.64 -12.63
N THR A 273 -18.01 6.13 -13.41
CA THR A 273 -18.76 4.91 -13.05
C THR A 273 -18.73 3.91 -14.21
N ALA A 274 -18.20 2.70 -14.01
CA ALA A 274 -18.11 1.73 -15.11
C ALA A 274 -19.50 1.28 -15.60
N LEU A 275 -20.41 0.94 -14.67
CA LEU A 275 -21.79 0.57 -14.95
C LEU A 275 -22.75 1.25 -13.97
N SER A 276 -23.73 1.98 -14.48
CA SER A 276 -24.80 2.59 -13.70
C SER A 276 -26.17 2.13 -14.19
N MET A 277 -26.99 1.64 -13.26
CA MET A 277 -28.39 1.28 -13.51
C MET A 277 -29.30 2.06 -12.56
N GLN A 278 -30.32 2.71 -13.12
CA GLN A 278 -31.27 3.55 -12.38
C GLN A 278 -32.70 3.13 -12.73
N ALA A 279 -33.53 2.87 -11.71
CA ALA A 279 -34.92 2.45 -11.88
C ALA A 279 -35.12 1.30 -12.88
N CYS A 280 -34.18 0.35 -12.92
CA CYS A 280 -34.20 -0.78 -13.84
C CYS A 280 -34.81 -1.99 -13.13
N ASP A 281 -36.07 -2.27 -13.41
CA ASP A 281 -36.87 -3.31 -12.76
C ASP A 281 -37.01 -4.54 -13.64
N GLY A 282 -36.53 -5.68 -13.14
CA GLY A 282 -36.94 -6.98 -13.64
C GLY A 282 -38.40 -7.22 -13.23
N ASN A 283 -39.29 -7.37 -14.22
CA ASN A 283 -40.71 -7.55 -13.97
C ASN A 283 -41.10 -9.02 -14.10
N GLU A 284 -41.48 -9.45 -15.30
CA GLU A 284 -41.73 -10.85 -15.61
C GLU A 284 -40.40 -11.61 -15.75
N LYS A 285 -39.40 -10.93 -16.32
CA LYS A 285 -38.04 -11.43 -16.48
C LYS A 285 -37.08 -10.66 -15.58
N ARG A 286 -36.24 -11.39 -14.85
CA ARG A 286 -35.14 -10.82 -14.08
C ARG A 286 -34.14 -10.16 -15.01
N ASN A 287 -33.54 -9.07 -14.56
CA ASN A 287 -32.40 -8.46 -15.23
C ASN A 287 -31.12 -9.25 -14.87
N LEU A 288 -30.14 -9.30 -15.76
CA LEU A 288 -28.88 -9.98 -15.53
C LEU A 288 -27.69 -9.07 -15.86
N VAL A 289 -26.81 -8.90 -14.88
CA VAL A 289 -25.49 -8.26 -14.99
C VAL A 289 -24.45 -9.34 -14.72
N ALA A 290 -23.82 -9.88 -15.76
CA ALA A 290 -22.93 -11.03 -15.57
C ALA A 290 -21.68 -11.09 -16.44
N ASN A 291 -20.61 -11.71 -15.93
CA ASN A 291 -19.33 -11.85 -16.62
C ASN A 291 -18.76 -10.51 -17.13
N ASN A 292 -19.03 -9.38 -16.48
CA ASN A 292 -18.44 -8.12 -16.91
C ASN A 292 -17.08 -7.92 -16.23
N LEU A 293 -16.14 -7.35 -16.98
CA LEU A 293 -14.82 -6.94 -16.51
C LEU A 293 -14.79 -5.42 -16.43
N LEU A 294 -14.78 -4.88 -15.21
CA LEU A 294 -14.89 -3.45 -14.96
C LEU A 294 -13.64 -2.95 -14.23
N LEU A 295 -12.81 -2.19 -14.93
CA LEU A 295 -11.56 -1.63 -14.44
C LEU A 295 -11.66 -0.11 -14.38
N VAL A 296 -11.38 0.48 -13.22
CA VAL A 296 -11.20 1.93 -13.09
C VAL A 296 -9.78 2.19 -12.60
N ILE A 297 -8.99 2.85 -13.44
CA ILE A 297 -7.56 3.11 -13.25
C ILE A 297 -7.24 4.59 -13.44
N ASP A 298 -6.02 5.00 -13.06
CA ASP A 298 -5.45 6.33 -13.30
C ASP A 298 -6.34 7.51 -12.83
N ALA A 299 -7.16 7.27 -11.81
CA ALA A 299 -8.18 8.20 -11.35
C ALA A 299 -7.72 9.10 -10.19
N ASP A 300 -6.46 9.51 -10.23
CA ASP A 300 -5.81 10.25 -9.15
C ASP A 300 -6.56 11.56 -8.86
N THR A 301 -6.89 12.34 -9.89
CA THR A 301 -7.56 13.63 -9.71
C THR A 301 -9.08 13.53 -9.50
N ALA A 302 -9.66 12.32 -9.56
CA ALA A 302 -11.09 12.13 -9.49
C ALA A 302 -11.64 12.33 -8.07
N THR A 303 -12.77 13.02 -7.98
CA THR A 303 -13.52 13.25 -6.73
C THR A 303 -14.47 12.10 -6.36
N GLY A 304 -14.57 11.05 -7.17
CA GLY A 304 -15.43 9.91 -6.89
C GLY A 304 -15.49 8.92 -8.04
N VAL A 305 -15.24 7.65 -7.73
CA VAL A 305 -15.29 6.56 -8.71
C VAL A 305 -16.07 5.35 -8.22
N SER A 306 -16.74 4.65 -9.13
CA SER A 306 -17.44 3.41 -8.80
C SER A 306 -17.33 2.38 -9.92
N GLY A 307 -17.34 1.11 -9.56
CA GLY A 307 -17.44 0.03 -10.54
C GLY A 307 -18.88 -0.11 -11.01
N ILE A 308 -19.73 -0.64 -10.13
CA ILE A 308 -21.17 -0.81 -10.37
C ILE A 308 -21.97 0.07 -9.41
N THR A 309 -22.92 0.83 -9.94
CA THR A 309 -23.92 1.55 -9.13
C THR A 309 -25.31 1.13 -9.54
N MET A 310 -26.15 0.77 -8.57
CA MET A 310 -27.57 0.48 -8.79
C MET A 310 -28.42 1.36 -7.90
N ASN A 311 -29.41 2.04 -8.49
CA ASN A 311 -30.31 2.92 -7.79
C ASN A 311 -31.77 2.55 -8.10
N GLY A 312 -32.50 2.06 -7.10
CA GLY A 312 -33.91 1.68 -7.23
C GLY A 312 -34.15 0.57 -8.26
N CYS A 313 -33.25 -0.41 -8.37
CA CYS A 313 -33.38 -1.53 -9.29
C CYS A 313 -33.98 -2.75 -8.60
N ARG A 314 -34.86 -3.48 -9.28
CA ARG A 314 -35.51 -4.68 -8.73
C ARG A 314 -35.26 -5.94 -9.54
N LYS A 315 -35.35 -7.10 -8.87
CA LYS A 315 -35.21 -8.44 -9.48
C LYS A 315 -34.04 -8.53 -10.47
N THR A 316 -32.87 -8.11 -10.00
CA THR A 316 -31.64 -8.09 -10.78
C THR A 316 -30.65 -9.09 -10.22
N ASP A 317 -30.03 -9.85 -11.11
CA ASP A 317 -29.01 -10.83 -10.82
C ASP A 317 -27.64 -10.27 -11.19
N ILE A 318 -26.71 -10.28 -10.24
CA ILE A 318 -25.34 -9.77 -10.39
C ILE A 318 -24.39 -10.95 -10.16
N PHE A 319 -23.93 -11.56 -11.26
CA PHE A 319 -23.20 -12.84 -11.21
C PHE A 319 -21.84 -12.79 -11.92
N TYR A 320 -20.79 -13.35 -11.32
CA TYR A 320 -19.51 -13.55 -12.01
C TYR A 320 -18.88 -12.28 -12.59
N ASN A 321 -19.14 -11.11 -12.02
CA ASN A 321 -18.48 -9.89 -12.46
C ASN A 321 -17.13 -9.76 -11.75
N THR A 322 -16.13 -9.26 -12.45
CA THR A 322 -14.85 -8.86 -11.85
C THR A 322 -14.74 -7.34 -11.93
N VAL A 323 -14.69 -6.70 -10.78
CA VAL A 323 -14.67 -5.25 -10.63
C VAL A 323 -13.42 -4.85 -9.84
N HIS A 324 -12.62 -3.98 -10.42
CA HIS A 324 -11.40 -3.48 -9.80
C HIS A 324 -11.32 -1.96 -9.89
N LEU A 325 -11.18 -1.33 -8.72
CA LEU A 325 -10.76 0.07 -8.61
C LEU A 325 -9.30 0.10 -8.17
N SER A 326 -8.44 0.66 -9.02
CA SER A 326 -7.00 0.81 -8.73
C SER A 326 -6.77 1.79 -7.60
N ASN A 327 -5.57 1.79 -7.01
CA ASN A 327 -5.22 2.75 -5.97
C ASN A 327 -5.26 4.19 -6.52
N SER A 328 -5.30 5.17 -5.61
CA SER A 328 -5.25 6.60 -5.90
C SER A 328 -4.07 7.20 -5.16
N ASN A 329 -3.18 7.88 -5.88
CA ASN A 329 -2.08 8.63 -5.27
C ASN A 329 -2.54 9.95 -4.64
N THR A 330 -3.82 10.32 -4.78
CA THR A 330 -4.33 11.57 -4.21
C THR A 330 -5.09 11.39 -2.92
N THR A 331 -4.73 12.29 -2.02
CA THR A 331 -5.33 12.48 -0.70
C THR A 331 -6.44 13.53 -0.72
N ARG A 332 -6.64 14.22 -1.86
CA ARG A 332 -7.51 15.41 -1.93
C ARG A 332 -8.98 15.07 -1.74
N PHE A 333 -9.41 13.86 -2.08
CA PHE A 333 -10.81 13.46 -2.05
C PHE A 333 -10.93 11.94 -1.87
N GLN A 334 -10.64 11.43 -0.66
CA GLN A 334 -11.19 10.12 -0.23
C GLN A 334 -12.70 10.24 -0.06
N SER A 335 -13.37 10.49 -1.19
CA SER A 335 -14.74 10.93 -1.27
C SER A 335 -15.66 9.90 -0.65
N THR A 336 -16.82 10.35 -0.18
CA THR A 336 -17.92 9.49 0.27
C THR A 336 -18.45 8.54 -0.82
N THR A 337 -17.86 8.49 -2.03
CA THR A 337 -18.38 7.71 -3.16
C THR A 337 -17.42 6.68 -3.80
N ASN A 338 -16.15 6.52 -3.37
CA ASN A 338 -15.27 5.45 -3.89
C ASN A 338 -15.69 4.05 -3.43
N VAL A 339 -16.23 3.22 -4.33
CA VAL A 339 -16.78 1.89 -4.00
C VAL A 339 -16.83 0.97 -5.22
N ALA A 340 -16.41 -0.30 -5.08
CA ALA A 340 -16.43 -1.23 -6.21
C ALA A 340 -17.88 -1.54 -6.64
N VAL A 341 -18.78 -1.77 -5.69
CA VAL A 341 -20.21 -1.92 -5.96
C VAL A 341 -21.09 -1.22 -4.92
N SER A 342 -22.07 -0.46 -5.40
CA SER A 342 -23.00 0.28 -4.53
C SER A 342 -24.45 0.15 -4.96
N PHE A 343 -25.30 -0.10 -3.96
CA PHE A 343 -26.75 -0.13 -4.09
C PHE A 343 -27.35 1.12 -3.42
N PHE A 344 -27.26 2.28 -4.09
CA PHE A 344 -27.75 3.58 -3.59
C PHE A 344 -29.29 3.67 -3.52
N SER A 345 -29.80 4.44 -2.55
CA SER A 345 -31.22 4.81 -2.35
C SER A 345 -32.18 3.72 -1.85
N PHE A 346 -33.37 4.18 -1.46
CA PHE A 346 -34.53 3.34 -1.14
C PHE A 346 -35.00 2.57 -2.40
N ASN A 347 -35.40 1.30 -2.22
CA ASN A 347 -36.09 0.43 -3.20
C ASN A 347 -35.22 -0.42 -4.16
N ASN A 348 -33.91 -0.56 -3.94
CA ASN A 348 -33.22 -1.74 -4.48
C ASN A 348 -33.80 -2.99 -3.82
N ASP A 349 -34.28 -3.97 -4.58
CA ASP A 349 -35.06 -5.08 -4.00
C ASP A 349 -35.02 -6.37 -4.84
N SER A 350 -35.17 -7.51 -4.17
CA SER A 350 -35.07 -8.85 -4.76
C SER A 350 -33.79 -9.08 -5.57
N LEU A 351 -32.65 -8.61 -5.06
CA LEU A 351 -31.34 -8.76 -5.71
C LEU A 351 -30.71 -10.12 -5.39
N ARG A 352 -29.94 -10.69 -6.33
CA ARG A 352 -29.07 -11.85 -6.10
C ARG A 352 -27.64 -11.50 -6.50
N ILE A 353 -26.69 -11.61 -5.58
CA ILE A 353 -25.29 -11.16 -5.75
C ILE A 353 -24.37 -12.35 -5.44
N PHE A 354 -23.89 -13.04 -6.48
CA PHE A 354 -23.13 -14.29 -6.31
C PHE A 354 -21.92 -14.40 -7.23
N ASN A 355 -20.87 -15.07 -6.75
CA ASN A 355 -19.67 -15.38 -7.52
C ASN A 355 -18.96 -14.16 -8.12
N ASN A 356 -19.05 -12.97 -7.52
CA ASN A 356 -18.37 -11.77 -8.03
C ASN A 356 -17.02 -11.55 -7.34
N ILE A 357 -16.09 -10.91 -8.03
CA ILE A 357 -14.90 -10.31 -7.42
C ILE A 357 -15.11 -8.79 -7.36
N PHE A 358 -15.15 -8.23 -6.15
CA PHE A 358 -15.24 -6.80 -5.89
C PHE A 358 -13.97 -6.33 -5.17
N THR A 359 -13.11 -5.62 -5.89
CA THR A 359 -11.83 -5.12 -5.39
C THR A 359 -11.81 -3.58 -5.36
N ASN A 360 -11.52 -2.99 -4.20
CA ASN A 360 -11.33 -1.54 -4.06
C ASN A 360 -9.99 -1.19 -3.40
N MET A 361 -9.02 -0.71 -4.17
CA MET A 361 -7.70 -0.32 -3.63
C MET A 361 -7.64 1.14 -3.15
N ARG A 362 -8.73 1.90 -3.22
CA ARG A 362 -8.83 3.33 -2.85
C ARG A 362 -9.21 3.56 -1.39
N THR A 363 -8.76 2.67 -0.50
CA THR A 363 -8.85 2.78 0.97
C THR A 363 -10.28 2.95 1.54
N ARG A 364 -11.33 2.55 0.82
CA ARG A 364 -12.75 2.62 1.26
C ARG A 364 -13.46 1.27 1.16
N GLU A 365 -14.75 1.21 1.45
CA GLU A 365 -15.54 -0.02 1.33
C GLU A 365 -15.52 -0.62 -0.09
N ALA A 366 -15.45 -1.95 -0.18
CA ALA A 366 -15.61 -2.64 -1.45
C ALA A 366 -17.08 -2.69 -1.87
N ILE A 367 -17.99 -2.89 -0.91
CA ILE A 367 -19.42 -3.05 -1.15
C ILE A 367 -20.28 -2.19 -0.21
N LEU A 368 -21.23 -1.47 -0.79
CA LEU A 368 -22.35 -0.84 -0.07
C LEU A 368 -23.63 -1.61 -0.37
N TYR A 369 -24.13 -2.39 0.58
CA TYR A 369 -25.35 -3.19 0.45
C TYR A 369 -26.61 -2.32 0.39
N PRO A 370 -27.74 -2.85 -0.12
CA PRO A 370 -29.03 -2.15 -0.10
C PRO A 370 -29.40 -1.67 1.30
N ILE A 371 -29.84 -0.41 1.40
CA ILE A 371 -30.22 0.23 2.68
C ILE A 371 -31.75 0.23 2.82
N GLY A 372 -32.26 -0.10 4.00
CA GLY A 372 -33.70 -0.12 4.32
C GLY A 372 -34.29 -1.53 4.29
N ASN A 373 -35.60 -1.65 4.02
CA ASN A 373 -36.33 -2.93 4.04
C ASN A 373 -36.19 -3.75 2.73
N ALA A 374 -35.02 -3.69 2.09
CA ALA A 374 -34.74 -4.40 0.85
C ALA A 374 -34.59 -5.92 1.08
N THR A 375 -35.08 -6.73 0.15
CA THR A 375 -34.75 -8.16 0.06
C THR A 375 -33.56 -8.37 -0.88
N TYR A 376 -32.52 -9.06 -0.42
CA TYR A 376 -31.40 -9.44 -1.26
C TYR A 376 -30.74 -10.72 -0.73
N GLU A 377 -30.16 -11.48 -1.64
CA GLU A 377 -29.32 -12.64 -1.36
C GLU A 377 -27.91 -12.34 -1.84
N SER A 378 -26.92 -12.59 -0.99
CA SER A 378 -25.52 -12.29 -1.29
C SER A 378 -24.62 -13.33 -0.63
N ASP A 379 -23.89 -14.10 -1.44
CA ASP A 379 -22.98 -15.15 -1.00
C ASP A 379 -21.98 -15.55 -2.11
N PHE A 380 -20.94 -16.32 -1.77
CA PHE A 380 -19.90 -16.79 -2.71
C PHE A 380 -19.19 -15.65 -3.47
N ASN A 381 -19.03 -14.47 -2.88
CA ASN A 381 -18.30 -13.36 -3.49
C ASN A 381 -16.87 -13.29 -2.94
N ASN A 382 -15.94 -12.70 -3.68
CA ASN A 382 -14.71 -12.16 -3.12
C ASN A 382 -14.88 -10.66 -2.90
N ILE A 383 -14.84 -10.21 -1.65
CA ILE A 383 -14.96 -8.80 -1.27
C ILE A 383 -13.60 -8.39 -0.72
N TYR A 384 -12.86 -7.55 -1.43
CA TYR A 384 -11.48 -7.21 -1.06
C TYR A 384 -11.23 -5.71 -1.13
N THR A 385 -10.61 -5.16 -0.09
CA THR A 385 -10.25 -3.74 -0.02
C THR A 385 -9.02 -3.51 0.85
N THR A 386 -8.25 -2.47 0.51
CA THR A 386 -7.18 -1.91 1.34
C THR A 386 -7.70 -0.89 2.37
N GLY A 387 -9.01 -0.61 2.38
CA GLY A 387 -9.65 0.30 3.33
C GLY A 387 -9.88 -0.27 4.72
N ASP A 388 -10.34 0.60 5.63
CA ASP A 388 -10.69 0.24 7.03
C ASP A 388 -12.08 -0.38 7.18
N ILE A 389 -12.90 -0.31 6.13
CA ILE A 389 -14.25 -0.88 6.10
C ILE A 389 -14.29 -1.83 4.91
N LEU A 390 -14.65 -3.09 5.14
CA LEU A 390 -14.87 -4.06 4.07
C LEU A 390 -16.18 -3.77 3.33
N GLY A 391 -17.26 -3.66 4.12
CA GLY A 391 -18.61 -3.45 3.61
C GLY A 391 -19.49 -2.66 4.57
N ARG A 392 -20.56 -2.08 4.04
CA ARG A 392 -21.54 -1.30 4.81
C ARG A 392 -22.96 -1.81 4.53
N THR A 393 -23.76 -1.96 5.59
CA THR A 393 -25.20 -2.26 5.51
C THR A 393 -26.02 -1.22 6.27
N SER A 394 -27.34 -1.38 6.34
CA SER A 394 -28.20 -0.55 7.20
C SER A 394 -27.88 -0.67 8.70
N ALA A 395 -27.18 -1.73 9.13
CA ALA A 395 -26.77 -1.92 10.52
C ALA A 395 -25.48 -1.16 10.88
N GLY A 396 -24.68 -0.74 9.90
CA GLY A 396 -23.44 0.00 10.13
C GLY A 396 -22.29 -0.42 9.21
N ASN A 397 -21.07 -0.10 9.66
CA ASN A 397 -19.82 -0.44 8.97
C ASN A 397 -19.24 -1.74 9.51
N PHE A 398 -18.72 -2.58 8.61
CA PHE A 398 -18.11 -3.87 8.94
C PHE A 398 -16.66 -3.88 8.46
N PRO A 399 -15.66 -3.82 9.36
CA PRO A 399 -14.25 -3.80 8.99
C PRO A 399 -13.75 -5.10 8.35
N THR A 400 -14.33 -6.25 8.72
CA THR A 400 -13.89 -7.57 8.26
C THR A 400 -15.07 -8.42 7.79
N LEU A 401 -14.77 -9.42 6.95
CA LEU A 401 -15.77 -10.40 6.48
C LEU A 401 -16.38 -11.15 7.67
N ASP A 402 -15.53 -11.54 8.60
CA ASP A 402 -15.88 -12.13 9.89
C ASP A 402 -16.91 -11.31 10.68
N SER A 403 -16.76 -9.99 10.72
CA SER A 403 -17.72 -9.10 11.38
C SER A 403 -19.05 -8.99 10.61
N LEU A 404 -18.98 -9.01 9.28
CA LEU A 404 -20.14 -8.93 8.39
C LEU A 404 -21.00 -10.21 8.49
N GLN A 405 -20.37 -11.37 8.40
CA GLN A 405 -21.00 -12.69 8.50
C GLN A 405 -21.73 -12.87 9.83
N ARG A 406 -21.05 -12.63 10.95
CA ARG A 406 -21.63 -12.82 12.30
C ARG A 406 -22.82 -11.90 12.57
N SER A 407 -22.78 -10.67 12.06
CA SER A 407 -23.81 -9.67 12.34
C SER A 407 -25.01 -9.75 11.40
N GLN A 408 -24.77 -10.03 10.11
CA GLN A 408 -25.80 -9.91 9.07
C GLN A 408 -26.29 -11.28 8.57
N GLY A 409 -25.56 -12.36 8.81
CA GLY A 409 -25.93 -13.71 8.33
C GLY A 409 -25.90 -13.88 6.81
N ILE A 410 -25.11 -13.05 6.12
CA ILE A 410 -24.85 -13.10 4.66
C ILE A 410 -23.38 -13.43 4.41
N GLU A 411 -23.01 -13.69 3.15
CA GLU A 411 -21.61 -13.92 2.75
C GLU A 411 -20.95 -15.11 3.46
N SER A 412 -21.72 -16.15 3.80
CA SER A 412 -21.25 -17.29 4.60
C SER A 412 -20.18 -18.15 3.90
N ASN A 413 -20.19 -18.17 2.56
CA ASN A 413 -19.25 -18.89 1.70
C ASN A 413 -18.39 -17.94 0.86
N SER A 414 -18.35 -16.67 1.24
CA SER A 414 -17.55 -15.65 0.58
C SER A 414 -16.14 -15.56 1.14
N TYR A 415 -15.28 -14.84 0.43
CA TYR A 415 -13.89 -14.62 0.79
C TYR A 415 -13.56 -13.13 0.83
N SER A 416 -12.49 -12.80 1.57
CA SER A 416 -11.85 -11.49 1.54
C SER A 416 -10.36 -11.69 1.39
N VAL A 417 -9.97 -12.04 0.17
CA VAL A 417 -8.58 -12.37 -0.19
C VAL A 417 -8.14 -11.56 -1.39
N SER A 418 -6.83 -11.37 -1.52
CA SER A 418 -6.29 -10.78 -2.74
C SER A 418 -6.67 -11.65 -3.94
N PRO A 419 -7.10 -11.00 -5.04
CA PRO A 419 -7.48 -11.73 -6.25
C PRO A 419 -6.28 -12.28 -7.03
N CYS A 420 -5.04 -11.98 -6.64
CA CYS A 420 -3.82 -12.43 -7.33
C CYS A 420 -3.91 -12.23 -8.86
N TYR A 421 -4.25 -11.03 -9.31
CA TYR A 421 -4.31 -10.67 -10.71
C TYR A 421 -2.95 -10.84 -11.39
N SER A 422 -2.96 -11.09 -12.69
CA SER A 422 -1.73 -11.21 -13.47
C SER A 422 -0.97 -9.87 -13.54
N LEU A 423 -1.69 -8.77 -13.77
CA LEU A 423 -1.18 -7.38 -13.80
C LEU A 423 -2.27 -6.39 -13.31
N ARG A 424 -1.89 -5.15 -12.97
CA ARG A 424 -2.87 -4.09 -12.59
C ARG A 424 -3.92 -3.79 -13.66
N THR A 425 -3.56 -3.99 -14.94
CA THR A 425 -4.45 -3.78 -16.09
C THR A 425 -5.03 -5.08 -16.64
N ASP A 426 -4.64 -6.23 -16.08
CA ASP A 426 -5.06 -7.55 -16.53
C ASP A 426 -5.62 -8.37 -15.37
N LEU A 427 -6.95 -8.37 -15.27
CA LEU A 427 -7.69 -8.90 -14.14
C LEU A 427 -7.96 -10.42 -14.24
N HIS A 428 -7.16 -11.16 -15.00
CA HIS A 428 -7.10 -12.61 -14.87
C HIS A 428 -6.60 -12.95 -13.47
N THR A 429 -7.50 -13.44 -12.63
CA THR A 429 -7.20 -13.91 -11.28
C THR A 429 -6.44 -15.23 -11.35
N ASN A 430 -5.55 -15.41 -10.39
CA ASN A 430 -4.81 -16.65 -10.19
C ASN A 430 -4.76 -17.00 -8.69
N SER A 431 -5.84 -16.69 -7.98
CA SER A 431 -5.95 -16.91 -6.54
C SER A 431 -6.34 -18.36 -6.26
N GLU A 432 -5.49 -19.11 -5.58
CA GLU A 432 -5.79 -20.50 -5.17
C GLU A 432 -7.12 -20.60 -4.41
N THR A 433 -7.43 -19.61 -3.58
CA THR A 433 -8.65 -19.58 -2.77
C THR A 433 -9.93 -19.35 -3.59
N LEU A 434 -9.82 -18.70 -4.76
CA LEU A 434 -10.98 -18.36 -5.60
C LEU A 434 -11.22 -19.39 -6.71
N ASP A 435 -10.24 -20.27 -6.95
CA ASP A 435 -10.33 -21.42 -7.86
C ASP A 435 -11.32 -22.46 -7.31
N ASN A 436 -12.26 -22.88 -8.16
CA ASN A 436 -13.37 -23.79 -7.87
C ASN A 436 -14.21 -23.42 -6.63
N ALA A 437 -14.23 -22.14 -6.24
CA ALA A 437 -14.81 -21.70 -4.98
C ALA A 437 -16.27 -21.21 -5.09
N GLY A 438 -16.79 -21.04 -6.31
CA GLY A 438 -18.13 -20.52 -6.58
C GLY A 438 -19.23 -21.60 -6.60
N ILE A 439 -20.47 -21.15 -6.79
CA ILE A 439 -21.65 -22.02 -6.94
C ILE A 439 -22.20 -22.02 -8.39
N PRO A 440 -22.57 -23.15 -9.00
CA PRO A 440 -23.15 -23.15 -10.35
C PRO A 440 -24.43 -22.32 -10.44
N LEU A 441 -24.48 -21.39 -11.41
CA LEU A 441 -25.66 -20.56 -11.69
C LEU A 441 -26.11 -20.82 -13.14
N PRO A 442 -27.30 -21.42 -13.36
CA PRO A 442 -27.73 -21.85 -14.68
C PRO A 442 -27.94 -20.70 -15.68
N GLU A 443 -28.06 -19.47 -15.19
CA GLU A 443 -28.16 -18.26 -16.00
C GLU A 443 -26.86 -17.91 -16.74
N VAL A 444 -25.70 -18.42 -16.29
CA VAL A 444 -24.36 -18.10 -16.79
C VAL A 444 -23.52 -19.38 -16.88
N THR A 445 -23.46 -19.98 -18.07
CA THR A 445 -22.82 -21.30 -18.28
C THR A 445 -21.42 -21.25 -18.89
N VAL A 446 -20.98 -20.07 -19.33
CA VAL A 446 -19.64 -19.82 -19.87
C VAL A 446 -19.05 -18.59 -19.18
N ASP A 447 -17.73 -18.47 -19.18
CA ASP A 447 -17.01 -17.30 -18.67
C ASP A 447 -16.99 -16.13 -19.68
N ILE A 448 -16.18 -15.11 -19.43
CA ILE A 448 -16.06 -13.93 -20.29
C ILE A 448 -15.35 -14.19 -21.63
N ASP A 449 -14.55 -15.24 -21.74
CA ASP A 449 -13.86 -15.66 -22.97
C ASP A 449 -14.65 -16.73 -23.74
N GLY A 450 -15.71 -17.26 -23.13
CA GLY A 450 -16.59 -18.28 -23.72
C GLY A 450 -16.22 -19.71 -23.32
N ASN A 451 -15.31 -19.90 -22.36
CA ASN A 451 -14.99 -21.21 -21.82
C ASN A 451 -16.16 -21.71 -20.96
N PRO A 452 -16.52 -23.01 -21.01
CA PRO A 452 -17.52 -23.58 -20.13
C PRO A 452 -17.12 -23.45 -18.66
N ARG A 453 -18.05 -23.03 -17.81
CA ARG A 453 -17.86 -23.08 -16.36
C ARG A 453 -17.93 -24.50 -15.83
N ASN A 454 -17.22 -24.80 -14.76
CA ASN A 454 -17.32 -26.07 -14.07
C ASN A 454 -18.77 -26.27 -13.57
N PRO A 455 -19.41 -27.40 -13.90
CA PRO A 455 -20.82 -27.62 -13.59
C PRO A 455 -21.10 -27.87 -12.10
N ALA A 456 -20.08 -28.09 -11.27
CA ALA A 456 -20.21 -28.34 -9.84
C ALA A 456 -19.56 -27.23 -8.99
N THR A 457 -18.40 -26.74 -9.41
CA THR A 457 -17.54 -25.82 -8.63
C THR A 457 -16.92 -24.77 -9.56
N PRO A 458 -17.69 -23.83 -10.11
CA PRO A 458 -17.15 -22.79 -10.97
C PRO A 458 -16.26 -21.81 -10.20
N ASP A 459 -15.46 -21.03 -10.91
CA ASP A 459 -14.62 -20.01 -10.28
C ASP A 459 -15.40 -18.76 -9.91
N ILE A 460 -14.99 -18.10 -8.81
CA ILE A 460 -15.51 -16.76 -8.46
C ILE A 460 -14.90 -15.74 -9.43
N GLY A 461 -15.74 -14.90 -10.05
CA GLY A 461 -15.34 -13.85 -10.99
C GLY A 461 -15.60 -14.17 -12.47
N ALA A 462 -15.13 -13.28 -13.35
CA ALA A 462 -15.46 -13.30 -14.78
C ALA A 462 -14.77 -14.39 -15.61
N TYR A 463 -13.73 -15.03 -15.06
CA TYR A 463 -12.91 -16.03 -15.75
C TYR A 463 -13.11 -17.41 -15.13
N GLU A 464 -12.99 -18.44 -15.96
CA GLU A 464 -12.75 -19.81 -15.50
C GLU A 464 -11.27 -20.14 -15.75
N TYR A 465 -10.55 -20.63 -14.75
CA TYR A 465 -9.09 -20.82 -14.78
C TYR A 465 -8.68 -22.09 -14.01
N SER A 466 -7.37 -22.31 -13.94
CA SER A 466 -6.78 -23.33 -13.07
C SER A 466 -5.58 -22.71 -12.41
N TYR A 467 -5.51 -22.84 -11.08
CA TYR A 467 -4.44 -22.23 -10.31
C TYR A 467 -3.05 -22.72 -10.76
N THR A 468 -2.19 -21.77 -11.08
CA THR A 468 -0.76 -22.00 -11.32
C THR A 468 0.04 -20.92 -10.60
N PRO A 469 0.88 -21.21 -9.59
CA PRO A 469 1.55 -20.18 -8.81
C PRO A 469 2.22 -19.11 -9.69
N SER A 470 1.72 -17.88 -9.60
CA SER A 470 2.19 -16.70 -10.34
C SER A 470 1.89 -15.46 -9.50
N GLY A 471 2.88 -14.60 -9.34
CA GLY A 471 2.82 -13.43 -8.48
C GLY A 471 4.17 -12.72 -8.41
N LEU A 472 4.32 -11.85 -7.43
CA LEU A 472 5.55 -11.08 -7.22
C LEU A 472 6.65 -11.96 -6.63
N SER A 473 7.84 -11.86 -7.23
CA SER A 473 9.09 -12.39 -6.71
C SER A 473 10.27 -11.72 -7.41
N GLY A 474 11.38 -11.55 -6.70
CA GLY A 474 12.57 -10.86 -7.19
C GLY A 474 12.58 -9.37 -6.88
N THR A 475 13.44 -8.64 -7.58
CA THR A 475 13.66 -7.21 -7.36
C THR A 475 12.88 -6.36 -8.36
N TYR A 476 12.23 -5.31 -7.85
CA TYR A 476 11.52 -4.28 -8.62
C TYR A 476 12.05 -2.91 -8.23
N THR A 477 12.40 -2.07 -9.19
CA THR A 477 12.90 -0.73 -8.91
C THR A 477 11.79 0.31 -8.78
N ILE A 478 11.89 1.21 -7.81
CA ILE A 478 10.98 2.35 -7.64
C ILE A 478 11.69 3.64 -8.04
N GLY A 479 11.03 4.48 -8.84
CA GLY A 479 11.50 5.79 -9.26
C GLY A 479 11.43 5.97 -10.77
N GLN A 480 11.83 7.15 -11.24
CA GLN A 480 11.67 7.52 -12.65
C GLN A 480 12.34 6.50 -13.59
N GLY A 481 11.55 5.87 -14.46
CA GLY A 481 12.03 4.85 -15.39
C GLY A 481 12.33 3.47 -14.78
N GLY A 482 11.97 3.24 -13.52
CA GLY A 482 11.98 1.93 -12.88
C GLY A 482 10.74 1.09 -13.23
N ASP A 483 10.64 -0.12 -12.66
CA ASP A 483 9.45 -0.98 -12.75
C ASP A 483 8.17 -0.28 -12.24
N TYR A 484 8.32 0.55 -11.20
CA TYR A 484 7.27 1.40 -10.65
C TYR A 484 7.75 2.85 -10.57
N GLU A 485 6.91 3.81 -10.96
CA GLU A 485 7.26 5.23 -10.84
C GLU A 485 7.13 5.70 -9.37
N THR A 486 6.22 5.10 -8.60
CA THR A 486 6.00 5.42 -7.18
C THR A 486 5.88 4.18 -6.30
N LEU A 487 6.12 4.35 -4.99
CA LEU A 487 5.88 3.30 -4.01
C LEU A 487 4.40 2.87 -3.97
N GLY A 488 3.46 3.80 -4.17
CA GLY A 488 2.02 3.52 -4.19
C GLY A 488 1.62 2.50 -5.27
N GLU A 489 2.27 2.54 -6.44
CA GLU A 489 2.06 1.55 -7.52
C GLU A 489 2.60 0.17 -7.12
N GLY A 490 3.80 0.11 -6.54
CA GLY A 490 4.38 -1.14 -6.03
C GLY A 490 3.53 -1.76 -4.90
N ILE A 491 3.00 -0.93 -4.00
CA ILE A 491 2.08 -1.37 -2.94
C ILE A 491 0.75 -1.88 -3.50
N GLU A 492 0.22 -1.30 -4.58
CA GLU A 492 -0.97 -1.83 -5.23
C GLU A 492 -0.73 -3.23 -5.79
N ASP A 493 0.41 -3.44 -6.45
CA ASP A 493 0.80 -4.75 -6.98
C ASP A 493 1.02 -5.77 -5.84
N LEU A 494 1.62 -5.37 -4.71
CA LEU A 494 1.72 -6.21 -3.50
C LEU A 494 0.36 -6.74 -3.04
N HIS A 495 -0.67 -5.90 -3.08
CA HIS A 495 -2.00 -6.27 -2.61
C HIS A 495 -2.85 -6.97 -3.68
N THR A 496 -2.52 -6.85 -4.96
CA THR A 496 -3.36 -7.37 -6.05
C THR A 496 -2.78 -8.56 -6.77
N ARG A 497 -1.45 -8.76 -6.78
CA ARG A 497 -0.77 -9.82 -7.55
C ARG A 497 -0.23 -10.98 -6.70
N CYS A 498 -0.33 -10.86 -5.36
CA CYS A 498 0.16 -11.82 -4.37
C CYS A 498 1.69 -12.01 -4.40
N VAL A 499 2.27 -12.37 -3.25
CA VAL A 499 3.70 -12.65 -3.11
C VAL A 499 3.92 -14.16 -3.18
N ILE A 500 4.77 -14.63 -4.10
CA ILE A 500 5.08 -16.06 -4.29
C ILE A 500 6.55 -16.41 -4.02
N GLY A 501 7.37 -15.40 -3.75
CA GLY A 501 8.79 -15.50 -3.41
C GLY A 501 9.24 -14.23 -2.67
N PRO A 502 10.52 -14.13 -2.25
CA PRO A 502 11.07 -12.87 -1.74
C PRO A 502 10.86 -11.72 -2.74
N VAL A 503 10.50 -10.54 -2.26
CA VAL A 503 10.28 -9.34 -3.09
C VAL A 503 11.12 -8.19 -2.56
N ASP A 504 11.95 -7.60 -3.41
CA ASP A 504 12.72 -6.39 -3.07
C ASP A 504 12.22 -5.20 -3.87
N PHE A 505 11.66 -4.19 -3.20
CA PHE A 505 11.42 -2.88 -3.77
C PHE A 505 12.66 -2.01 -3.57
N ALA A 506 13.43 -1.83 -4.63
CA ALA A 506 14.70 -1.10 -4.66
C ALA A 506 14.49 0.32 -5.18
N PHE A 507 14.53 1.32 -4.30
CA PHE A 507 14.43 2.73 -4.68
C PHE A 507 15.68 3.17 -5.43
N LEU A 508 15.50 3.73 -6.63
CA LEU A 508 16.57 4.44 -7.31
C LEU A 508 16.95 5.70 -6.50
N ASP A 509 18.19 6.16 -6.63
CA ASP A 509 18.64 7.37 -5.95
C ASP A 509 17.72 8.56 -6.29
N GLY A 510 17.26 9.30 -5.28
CA GLY A 510 16.35 10.40 -5.47
C GLY A 510 15.51 10.76 -4.24
N GLU A 511 14.62 11.73 -4.44
CA GLU A 511 13.67 12.20 -3.43
C GLU A 511 12.25 11.78 -3.80
N TYR A 512 11.52 11.27 -2.81
CA TYR A 512 10.18 10.71 -2.99
C TYR A 512 9.21 11.35 -2.02
N THR A 513 8.08 11.84 -2.56
CA THR A 513 6.95 12.26 -1.73
C THR A 513 6.08 11.05 -1.41
N ILE A 514 5.97 10.67 -0.14
CA ILE A 514 5.24 9.46 0.27
C ILE A 514 4.13 9.75 1.29
N TYR A 515 3.02 9.02 1.18
CA TYR A 515 1.97 8.96 2.18
C TYR A 515 1.21 7.65 2.01
N GLU A 516 1.81 6.56 2.48
CA GLU A 516 1.38 5.22 2.10
C GLU A 516 0.92 4.38 3.29
N THR A 517 -0.06 3.51 3.04
CA THR A 517 -0.43 2.44 3.97
C THR A 517 -0.11 1.10 3.32
N ILE A 518 0.77 0.33 3.96
CA ILE A 518 0.98 -1.08 3.63
C ILE A 518 0.07 -1.89 4.55
N ASN A 519 -0.86 -2.64 3.97
CA ASN A 519 -1.72 -3.54 4.73
C ASN A 519 -1.08 -4.92 4.81
N LYS A 520 -1.77 -5.86 5.46
CA LYS A 520 -1.42 -7.28 5.42
C LYS A 520 -1.10 -7.70 4.00
N ILE A 521 0.14 -8.15 3.80
CA ILE A 521 0.67 -8.52 2.50
C ILE A 521 0.36 -10.00 2.25
N PRO A 522 -0.46 -10.35 1.25
CA PRO A 522 -0.80 -11.73 0.94
C PRO A 522 0.43 -12.50 0.44
N GLY A 523 0.71 -13.65 1.05
CA GLY A 523 1.78 -14.57 0.62
C GLY A 523 3.14 -14.36 1.29
N THR A 524 3.27 -13.40 2.21
CA THR A 524 4.51 -13.22 2.97
C THR A 524 4.71 -14.32 4.02
N SER A 525 5.97 -14.66 4.28
CA SER A 525 6.38 -15.71 5.20
C SER A 525 7.84 -15.51 5.62
N GLU A 526 8.41 -16.41 6.44
CA GLU A 526 9.85 -16.39 6.75
C GLU A 526 10.72 -16.61 5.49
N GLU A 527 10.17 -17.20 4.43
CA GLU A 527 10.84 -17.40 3.15
C GLU A 527 10.49 -16.30 2.13
N ASN A 528 9.27 -15.77 2.18
CA ASN A 528 8.77 -14.75 1.27
C ASN A 528 8.72 -13.38 1.97
N ILE A 529 9.89 -12.83 2.26
CA ILE A 529 10.03 -11.51 2.89
C ILE A 529 9.86 -10.42 1.82
N VAL A 530 9.15 -9.35 2.16
CA VAL A 530 9.13 -8.11 1.36
C VAL A 530 10.16 -7.14 1.94
N THR A 531 11.05 -6.61 1.11
CA THR A 531 12.07 -5.63 1.50
C THR A 531 11.81 -4.30 0.79
N LEU A 532 11.82 -3.20 1.53
CA LEU A 532 11.94 -1.83 0.99
C LEU A 532 13.38 -1.37 1.25
N ARG A 533 14.12 -1.03 0.19
CA ARG A 533 15.53 -0.62 0.33
C ARG A 533 16.01 0.37 -0.72
N SER A 534 17.10 1.07 -0.45
CA SER A 534 17.85 1.76 -1.51
C SER A 534 18.45 0.75 -2.50
N ALA A 535 18.41 1.08 -3.79
CA ALA A 535 19.07 0.31 -4.84
C ALA A 535 20.60 0.42 -4.76
N SER A 536 21.12 1.54 -4.27
CA SER A 536 22.55 1.80 -4.08
C SER A 536 23.11 1.26 -2.76
N GLU A 537 22.25 0.70 -1.89
CA GLU A 537 22.60 0.26 -0.53
C GLU A 537 23.18 1.41 0.32
N ASP A 538 22.78 2.64 -0.01
CA ASP A 538 23.15 3.86 0.70
C ASP A 538 21.89 4.64 1.08
N ALA A 539 21.65 4.74 2.39
CA ALA A 539 20.51 5.45 2.95
C ALA A 539 20.50 6.94 2.60
N GLU A 540 21.66 7.57 2.40
CA GLU A 540 21.75 9.01 2.10
C GLU A 540 21.30 9.34 0.67
N GLN A 541 21.21 8.35 -0.24
CA GLN A 541 20.80 8.59 -1.62
C GLN A 541 19.28 8.53 -1.84
N VAL A 542 18.51 8.02 -0.88
CA VAL A 542 17.05 7.90 -1.01
C VAL A 542 16.37 8.62 0.14
N LEU A 543 15.74 9.75 -0.19
CA LEU A 543 14.99 10.57 0.76
C LEU A 543 13.48 10.37 0.58
N LEU A 544 12.82 9.87 1.62
CA LEU A 544 11.37 9.71 1.71
C LEU A 544 10.79 10.81 2.62
N GLN A 545 9.93 11.68 2.07
CA GLN A 545 9.43 12.86 2.79
C GLN A 545 7.99 13.23 2.42
N GLN A 546 7.34 14.02 3.27
CA GLN A 546 6.04 14.67 3.01
C GLN A 546 5.78 15.76 4.06
N THR A 547 5.13 16.85 3.65
CA THR A 547 4.59 17.82 4.60
C THR A 547 3.33 17.25 5.27
N LEU A 548 3.40 17.03 6.59
CA LEU A 548 2.29 16.48 7.36
C LEU A 548 1.23 17.54 7.69
N SER A 549 -0.03 17.09 7.77
CA SER A 549 -1.19 17.93 8.09
C SER A 549 -2.31 17.11 8.74
N PHE A 550 -2.55 17.35 10.02
CA PHE A 550 -3.57 16.68 10.82
C PHE A 550 -4.99 16.93 10.27
N SER A 551 -5.28 18.16 9.81
CA SER A 551 -6.59 18.51 9.24
C SER A 551 -6.88 17.76 7.93
N LEU A 552 -5.84 17.26 7.26
CA LEU A 552 -5.93 16.42 6.07
C LEU A 552 -5.78 14.92 6.40
N GLY A 553 -5.70 14.56 7.68
CA GLY A 553 -5.47 13.19 8.14
C GLY A 553 -4.06 12.65 7.85
N ARG A 554 -3.12 13.51 7.43
CA ARG A 554 -1.74 13.13 7.09
C ARG A 554 -0.84 13.31 8.30
N ASN A 555 -0.81 12.34 9.20
CA ASN A 555 0.01 12.35 10.40
C ASN A 555 1.09 11.24 10.40
N TYR A 556 1.35 10.61 9.27
CA TYR A 556 2.41 9.62 9.09
C TYR A 556 3.03 9.71 7.69
N LEU A 557 4.25 9.19 7.49
CA LEU A 557 4.80 8.92 6.14
C LEU A 557 4.39 7.53 5.66
N LEU A 558 4.66 6.51 6.49
CA LEU A 558 4.34 5.11 6.22
C LEU A 558 3.51 4.53 7.37
N ARG A 559 2.36 3.95 7.04
CA ARG A 559 1.52 3.23 8.00
C ARG A 559 1.52 1.74 7.70
N LEU A 560 1.88 0.94 8.68
CA LEU A 560 1.91 -0.52 8.62
C LEU A 560 0.68 -1.07 9.33
N ARG A 561 -0.25 -1.67 8.58
CA ARG A 561 -1.51 -2.22 9.09
C ARG A 561 -1.56 -3.73 8.95
N ASN A 562 -1.51 -4.44 10.07
CA ASN A 562 -1.52 -5.90 10.12
C ASN A 562 -0.40 -6.55 9.27
N VAL A 563 0.80 -5.98 9.30
CA VAL A 563 1.89 -6.37 8.38
C VAL A 563 2.76 -7.45 9.00
N ASP A 564 2.99 -8.52 8.24
CA ASP A 564 3.90 -9.60 8.63
C ASP A 564 5.05 -9.72 7.63
N HIS A 565 6.26 -9.99 8.13
CA HIS A 565 7.47 -10.28 7.33
C HIS A 565 7.87 -9.16 6.34
N LEU A 566 7.95 -7.93 6.86
CA LEU A 566 8.44 -6.75 6.13
C LEU A 566 9.81 -6.32 6.64
N HIS A 567 10.73 -6.04 5.72
CA HIS A 567 12.01 -5.44 6.01
C HIS A 567 12.11 -4.04 5.38
N ILE A 568 12.57 -3.05 6.15
CA ILE A 568 12.83 -1.68 5.69
C ILE A 568 14.30 -1.37 6.03
N GLN A 569 15.11 -1.09 5.02
CA GLN A 569 16.54 -0.84 5.21
C GLN A 569 17.14 0.19 4.25
N ASP A 570 18.25 0.82 4.63
CA ASP A 570 19.02 1.71 3.76
C ASP A 570 18.18 2.87 3.16
N LEU A 571 17.31 3.50 3.95
CA LEU A 571 16.47 4.62 3.52
C LEU A 571 16.60 5.81 4.48
N THR A 572 16.54 7.03 3.94
CA THR A 572 16.36 8.25 4.74
C THR A 572 14.90 8.65 4.77
N PHE A 573 14.37 8.89 5.97
CA PHE A 573 13.04 9.44 6.18
C PHE A 573 13.14 10.82 6.80
N GLN A 574 12.43 11.80 6.22
CA GLN A 574 12.37 13.14 6.78
C GLN A 574 10.94 13.54 7.15
N LEU A 575 10.77 13.89 8.41
CA LEU A 575 9.52 14.34 8.99
C LEU A 575 9.47 15.88 9.02
N ASP A 576 8.89 16.49 7.99
CA ASP A 576 8.57 17.93 7.97
C ASP A 576 7.15 18.16 8.51
N ASP A 577 7.04 18.28 9.84
CA ASP A 577 5.77 18.36 10.55
C ASP A 577 5.56 19.70 11.26
N SER A 578 4.43 20.36 10.96
CA SER A 578 3.91 21.53 11.69
C SER A 578 2.83 21.17 12.71
N THR A 579 2.43 19.90 12.78
CA THR A 579 1.47 19.34 13.72
C THR A 579 2.17 18.86 14.98
N SER A 580 1.42 18.62 16.05
CA SER A 580 2.02 18.14 17.29
C SER A 580 2.21 16.62 17.33
N THR A 581 1.77 15.81 16.35
CA THR A 581 1.65 14.33 16.48
C THR A 581 2.18 13.52 15.29
N GLY A 582 2.95 14.14 14.38
CA GLY A 582 3.44 13.45 13.18
C GLY A 582 4.32 12.25 13.49
N THR A 583 4.21 11.22 12.66
CA THR A 583 4.98 9.98 12.77
C THR A 583 5.73 9.68 11.47
N THR A 584 6.92 9.07 11.53
CA THR A 584 7.52 8.54 10.30
C THR A 584 6.88 7.20 9.92
N ILE A 585 7.05 6.19 10.78
CA ILE A 585 6.47 4.84 10.63
C ILE A 585 5.47 4.60 11.75
N ARG A 586 4.19 4.41 11.38
CA ARG A 586 3.10 4.13 12.31
C ARG A 586 2.63 2.68 12.17
N PHE A 587 2.68 1.91 13.25
CA PHE A 587 2.03 0.60 13.33
C PHE A 587 0.56 0.75 13.74
N ILE A 588 -0.31 -0.08 13.15
CA ILE A 588 -1.72 -0.28 13.53
C ILE A 588 -2.12 -1.75 13.31
N GLY A 589 -3.03 -2.26 14.13
CA GLY A 589 -3.41 -3.68 14.12
C GLY A 589 -2.27 -4.61 14.55
N GLU A 590 -2.28 -5.85 14.08
CA GLU A 590 -1.35 -6.91 14.50
C GLU A 590 -0.19 -7.06 13.50
N SER A 591 0.99 -6.54 13.82
CA SER A 591 2.17 -6.63 12.94
C SER A 591 3.27 -7.47 13.57
N ASN A 592 3.76 -8.48 12.84
CA ASN A 592 4.71 -9.45 13.37
C ASN A 592 5.96 -9.56 12.49
N ARG A 593 7.14 -9.70 13.10
CA ARG A 593 8.42 -9.91 12.40
C ARG A 593 8.72 -8.80 11.37
N VAL A 594 8.56 -7.55 11.78
CA VAL A 594 8.98 -6.39 10.97
C VAL A 594 10.37 -5.95 11.40
N SER A 595 11.30 -5.78 10.45
CA SER A 595 12.67 -5.32 10.71
C SER A 595 12.94 -3.97 10.04
N ILE A 596 13.39 -3.00 10.82
CA ILE A 596 13.76 -1.65 10.40
C ILE A 596 15.24 -1.47 10.73
N THR A 597 16.11 -1.46 9.72
CA THR A 597 17.58 -1.44 9.97
C THR A 597 18.36 -0.54 9.04
N GLU A 598 19.50 0.01 9.49
CA GLU A 598 20.39 0.82 8.63
C GLU A 598 19.70 2.05 7.99
N ASN A 599 18.61 2.55 8.59
CA ASN A 599 17.90 3.73 8.09
C ASN A 599 18.36 5.00 8.80
N ILE A 600 18.10 6.15 8.16
CA ILE A 600 18.26 7.47 8.74
C ILE A 600 16.88 8.08 8.97
N PHE A 601 16.59 8.53 10.18
CA PHE A 601 15.35 9.25 10.53
C PHE A 601 15.70 10.69 10.92
N ASP A 602 15.31 11.68 10.11
CA ASP A 602 15.40 13.11 10.41
C ASP A 602 14.02 13.63 10.85
N GLY A 603 13.91 14.04 12.11
CA GLY A 603 12.62 14.33 12.74
C GLY A 603 12.29 15.81 12.92
N SER A 604 11.03 16.05 13.28
CA SER A 604 10.48 17.40 13.54
C SER A 604 10.68 17.85 15.00
N ALA A 605 10.72 19.16 15.22
CA ALA A 605 10.71 19.78 16.55
C ALA A 605 9.36 19.65 17.30
N ALA A 606 8.34 19.08 16.67
CA ALA A 606 6.99 18.96 17.23
C ALA A 606 6.92 18.12 18.52
N GLU A 607 6.23 18.63 19.55
CA GLU A 607 6.25 18.09 20.92
C GLU A 607 5.70 16.67 21.13
N ASN A 608 4.81 16.16 20.28
CA ASN A 608 4.33 14.76 20.37
C ASN A 608 4.58 13.98 19.08
N SER A 609 5.58 14.38 18.30
CA SER A 609 6.04 13.61 17.15
C SER A 609 6.87 12.39 17.61
N ALA A 610 6.78 11.30 16.86
CA ALA A 610 7.58 10.09 17.09
C ALA A 610 8.04 9.51 15.76
N MET A 611 9.31 9.15 15.60
CA MET A 611 9.76 8.60 14.31
C MET A 611 9.16 7.19 14.09
N ILE A 612 9.23 6.32 15.08
CA ILE A 612 8.58 4.99 15.04
C ILE A 612 7.56 4.92 16.17
N PHE A 613 6.29 4.66 15.83
CA PHE A 613 5.20 4.67 16.79
C PHE A 613 4.28 3.44 16.65
N ALA A 614 4.05 2.77 17.77
CA ALA A 614 2.95 1.83 17.99
C ALA A 614 2.16 2.30 19.22
N GLY A 615 0.86 2.47 19.08
CA GLY A 615 -0.05 2.89 20.16
C GLY A 615 -0.93 1.74 20.66
N GLU A 616 -2.01 2.08 21.37
CA GLU A 616 -2.98 1.09 21.86
C GLU A 616 -3.70 0.32 20.75
N ASP A 617 -3.74 0.90 19.56
CA ASP A 617 -4.32 0.31 18.36
C ASP A 617 -3.35 -0.62 17.60
N ALA A 618 -2.16 -0.91 18.15
CA ALA A 618 -1.14 -1.72 17.50
C ALA A 618 -0.58 -2.81 18.41
N LEU A 619 -0.78 -4.08 18.05
CA LEU A 619 -0.08 -5.22 18.65
C LEU A 619 1.17 -5.52 17.82
N THR A 620 2.32 -5.52 18.48
CA THR A 620 3.60 -5.74 17.81
C THR A 620 4.34 -6.93 18.42
N ASP A 621 4.76 -7.85 17.56
CA ASP A 621 5.55 -9.04 17.94
C ASP A 621 6.82 -9.11 17.10
N SER A 622 7.94 -9.36 17.77
CA SER A 622 9.23 -9.66 17.16
C SER A 622 9.72 -8.54 16.23
N ILE A 623 9.41 -7.29 16.61
CA ILE A 623 9.87 -6.10 15.90
C ILE A 623 11.35 -5.88 16.16
N ARG A 624 12.13 -5.67 15.09
CA ARG A 624 13.55 -5.37 15.17
C ARG A 624 13.80 -3.96 14.65
N ILE A 625 14.37 -3.11 15.48
CA ILE A 625 14.80 -1.75 15.13
C ILE A 625 16.30 -1.69 15.43
N GLU A 626 17.13 -1.93 14.41
CA GLU A 626 18.56 -2.15 14.63
C GLU A 626 19.45 -1.28 13.73
N ARG A 627 20.52 -0.71 14.29
CA ARG A 627 21.55 0.04 13.52
C ARG A 627 20.99 1.22 12.73
N ASN A 628 19.92 1.86 13.21
CA ASN A 628 19.38 3.07 12.60
C ASN A 628 19.98 4.32 13.24
N ARG A 629 20.00 5.42 12.49
CA ARG A 629 20.42 6.74 12.97
C ARG A 629 19.21 7.67 13.07
N PHE A 630 18.88 8.10 14.27
CA PHE A 630 17.82 9.05 14.57
C PHE A 630 18.42 10.43 14.85
N ILE A 631 18.03 11.43 14.05
CA ILE A 631 18.59 12.78 14.06
C ILE A 631 17.47 13.78 14.30
N GLY A 632 17.48 14.42 15.47
CA GLY A 632 16.56 15.50 15.83
C GLY A 632 15.09 15.12 15.88
N GLY A 633 14.41 15.38 17.00
CA GLY A 633 13.00 15.02 17.15
C GLY A 633 12.54 15.15 18.58
N ASN A 634 11.24 14.98 18.86
CA ASN A 634 10.79 14.79 20.24
C ASN A 634 11.00 13.34 20.71
N SER A 635 10.50 12.38 19.94
CA SER A 635 10.68 10.96 20.22
C SER A 635 11.21 10.16 19.04
N GLY A 636 12.11 9.23 19.36
CA GLY A 636 12.63 8.27 18.39
C GLY A 636 11.69 7.09 18.23
N ILE A 637 11.69 6.18 19.21
CA ILE A 637 10.93 4.93 19.21
C ILE A 637 9.94 4.94 20.37
N ARG A 638 8.65 4.81 20.07
CA ARG A 638 7.57 4.63 21.06
C ARG A 638 6.76 3.37 20.74
N LEU A 639 6.90 2.34 21.57
CA LEU A 639 6.11 1.10 21.47
C LEU A 639 5.19 1.00 22.70
N ASN A 640 4.03 1.65 22.63
CA ASN A 640 3.16 1.91 23.77
C ASN A 640 1.80 1.20 23.62
N ARG A 641 1.74 -0.06 24.06
CA ARG A 641 0.64 -0.97 23.70
C ARG A 641 -0.63 -0.83 24.54
N CYS A 642 -0.56 -0.57 25.83
CA CYS A 642 -1.75 -0.48 26.67
C CYS A 642 -1.47 0.38 27.89
N PHE A 643 -2.41 1.23 28.31
CA PHE A 643 -2.28 2.03 29.52
C PHE A 643 -3.43 1.72 30.50
N GLY A 644 -3.09 1.34 31.74
CA GLY A 644 -4.03 1.28 32.86
C GLY A 644 -4.42 -0.12 33.34
N PHE A 645 -5.39 -0.18 34.26
CA PHE A 645 -5.73 -1.39 35.02
C PHE A 645 -6.50 -2.47 34.25
N ASP A 646 -6.98 -2.16 33.04
CA ASP A 646 -7.79 -3.08 32.22
C ASP A 646 -6.95 -3.89 31.20
N CYS A 647 -5.62 -3.70 31.18
CA CYS A 647 -4.72 -4.43 30.29
C CYS A 647 -4.60 -5.92 30.69
N THR A 648 -4.68 -6.82 29.71
CA THR A 648 -4.55 -8.28 29.90
C THR A 648 -3.25 -8.80 29.29
N GLU A 649 -2.81 -10.02 29.64
CA GLU A 649 -1.58 -10.60 29.05
C GLU A 649 -1.66 -10.80 27.52
N ASP A 650 -2.87 -10.96 26.96
CA ASP A 650 -3.09 -11.03 25.51
C ASP A 650 -2.86 -9.67 24.83
N ASP A 651 -2.89 -8.58 25.59
CA ASP A 651 -2.59 -7.25 25.08
C ASP A 651 -1.09 -7.00 24.96
N ARG A 652 -0.21 -7.85 25.49
CA ARG A 652 1.23 -7.56 25.58
C ARG A 652 1.93 -7.64 24.23
N GLY A 653 2.80 -6.67 23.91
CA GLY A 653 3.73 -6.81 22.77
C GLY A 653 4.87 -7.78 23.10
N TYR A 654 5.42 -8.51 22.13
CA TYR A 654 6.41 -9.57 22.39
C TYR A 654 7.72 -9.33 21.65
N GLY A 655 8.85 -9.60 22.31
CA GLY A 655 10.15 -9.81 21.64
C GLY A 655 10.72 -8.60 20.88
N ALA A 656 10.35 -7.37 21.26
CA ALA A 656 10.90 -6.16 20.65
C ALA A 656 12.42 -6.07 20.86
N ARG A 657 13.17 -5.80 19.79
CA ARG A 657 14.63 -5.64 19.79
C ARG A 657 15.00 -4.26 19.28
N ILE A 658 15.67 -3.47 20.11
CA ILE A 658 16.16 -2.14 19.80
C ILE A 658 17.68 -2.14 19.99
N VAL A 659 18.44 -2.34 18.91
CA VAL A 659 19.86 -2.71 19.01
C VAL A 659 20.76 -1.82 18.17
N GLY A 660 21.83 -1.25 18.75
CA GLY A 660 22.86 -0.56 17.97
C GLY A 660 22.40 0.75 17.32
N ASN A 661 21.31 1.35 17.78
CA ASN A 661 20.80 2.60 17.20
C ASN A 661 21.53 3.82 17.78
N ILE A 662 21.62 4.88 16.98
CA ILE A 662 22.27 6.14 17.37
C ILE A 662 21.22 7.25 17.40
N PHE A 663 21.09 7.96 18.52
CA PHE A 663 20.21 9.11 18.68
C PHE A 663 21.04 10.36 18.93
N ARG A 664 20.88 11.37 18.07
CA ARG A 664 21.58 12.67 18.17
C ARG A 664 20.60 13.81 17.98
N ARG A 665 20.78 14.90 18.74
CA ARG A 665 20.06 16.13 18.43
C ARG A 665 20.51 16.68 17.08
N ALA A 666 19.60 17.30 16.34
CA ALA A 666 19.99 18.05 15.14
C ALA A 666 20.45 19.47 15.52
N ASP A 667 19.74 20.08 16.48
CA ASP A 667 19.96 21.43 16.99
C ASP A 667 19.29 21.56 18.38
N THR A 668 19.26 22.76 18.97
CA THR A 668 18.69 22.99 20.30
C THR A 668 17.17 22.87 20.36
N SER A 669 16.47 23.00 19.23
CA SER A 669 15.02 22.86 19.13
C SER A 669 14.57 21.44 18.81
N ARG A 670 15.44 20.66 18.16
CA ARG A 670 15.24 19.26 17.78
C ARG A 670 16.16 18.36 18.60
N ALA A 671 15.88 18.27 19.88
CA ALA A 671 16.55 17.39 20.82
C ALA A 671 15.54 16.44 21.48
N PHE A 672 15.89 15.16 21.56
CA PHE A 672 14.98 14.11 22.02
C PHE A 672 14.56 14.31 23.47
N GLN A 673 13.26 14.31 23.75
CA GLN A 673 12.74 14.22 25.11
C GLN A 673 12.53 12.77 25.55
N SER A 674 12.26 11.87 24.60
CA SER A 674 12.12 10.44 24.85
C SER A 674 12.60 9.64 23.62
N PRO A 675 13.91 9.37 23.52
CA PRO A 675 14.50 8.58 22.45
C PRO A 675 13.90 7.19 22.35
N ILE A 676 13.83 6.45 23.47
CA ILE A 676 13.26 5.10 23.54
C ILE A 676 12.22 5.03 24.68
N SER A 677 10.99 4.69 24.33
CA SER A 677 9.91 4.41 25.27
C SER A 677 9.21 3.11 24.87
N ILE A 678 9.13 2.17 25.82
CA ILE A 678 8.39 0.93 25.67
C ILE A 678 7.41 0.80 26.83
N PHE A 679 6.15 0.48 26.50
CA PHE A 679 5.09 0.28 27.47
C PHE A 679 4.41 -1.07 27.22
N TYR A 680 4.25 -1.88 28.26
CA TYR A 680 3.49 -3.14 28.25
C TYR A 680 4.00 -4.18 27.24
N HIS A 681 5.29 -4.54 27.32
CA HIS A 681 5.92 -5.56 26.47
C HIS A 681 6.52 -6.72 27.27
N TYR A 682 6.61 -7.90 26.65
CA TYR A 682 7.27 -9.09 27.17
C TYR A 682 8.68 -9.22 26.60
N ALA A 683 9.67 -9.34 27.48
CA ALA A 683 11.07 -9.59 27.18
C ALA A 683 11.68 -8.67 26.09
N PRO A 684 11.50 -7.33 26.16
CA PRO A 684 12.20 -6.45 25.23
C PRO A 684 13.72 -6.48 25.45
N ILE A 685 14.48 -6.33 24.37
CA ILE A 685 15.95 -6.24 24.37
C ILE A 685 16.35 -4.86 23.84
N ILE A 686 17.01 -4.07 24.67
CA ILE A 686 17.58 -2.76 24.33
C ILE A 686 19.09 -2.86 24.54
N HIS A 687 19.85 -2.97 23.44
CA HIS A 687 21.27 -3.29 23.50
C HIS A 687 22.15 -2.38 22.65
N GLY A 688 23.27 -1.90 23.18
CA GLY A 688 24.29 -1.24 22.35
C GLY A 688 23.84 0.09 21.72
N ASN A 689 22.81 0.75 22.25
CA ASN A 689 22.35 2.03 21.69
C ASN A 689 23.16 3.19 22.26
N ASP A 690 23.37 4.22 21.44
CA ASP A 690 24.09 5.44 21.80
C ASP A 690 23.13 6.64 21.73
N ILE A 691 22.83 7.24 22.88
CA ILE A 691 21.67 8.10 23.08
C ILE A 691 22.08 9.46 23.63
N GLU A 692 21.76 10.53 22.90
CA GLU A 692 21.68 11.90 23.43
C GLU A 692 20.21 12.27 23.66
N SER A 693 19.89 12.79 24.85
CA SER A 693 18.53 13.18 25.23
C SER A 693 18.54 14.44 26.09
N ILE A 694 17.44 15.20 26.05
CA ILE A 694 17.12 16.27 27.00
C ILE A 694 16.03 15.90 28.02
N GLY A 695 15.35 14.77 27.79
CA GLY A 695 14.44 14.14 28.76
C GLY A 695 14.93 12.74 29.11
N SER A 696 14.04 11.82 29.48
CA SER A 696 14.46 10.46 29.84
C SER A 696 15.04 9.71 28.63
N GLY A 697 16.20 9.07 28.79
CA GLY A 697 16.90 8.38 27.71
C GLY A 697 16.19 7.09 27.28
N ILE A 698 16.11 6.12 28.20
CA ILE A 698 15.43 4.83 28.01
C ILE A 698 14.33 4.69 29.08
N SER A 699 13.10 4.45 28.65
CA SER A 699 11.96 4.27 29.56
C SER A 699 11.21 2.97 29.26
N LEU A 700 11.12 2.08 30.24
CA LEU A 700 10.34 0.83 30.17
C LEU A 700 9.28 0.83 31.27
N ASN A 701 8.02 0.72 30.89
CA ASN A 701 6.93 0.70 31.87
C ASN A 701 6.03 -0.52 31.65
N GLU A 702 5.60 -1.14 32.76
CA GLU A 702 4.74 -2.32 32.79
C GLU A 702 5.25 -3.49 31.92
N CYS A 703 6.56 -3.54 31.70
CA CYS A 703 7.22 -4.61 30.96
C CYS A 703 7.47 -5.82 31.86
N SER A 704 7.46 -7.02 31.28
CA SER A 704 7.64 -8.28 32.01
C SER A 704 8.55 -9.25 31.25
N GLY A 705 8.77 -10.44 31.80
CA GLY A 705 9.66 -11.44 31.22
C GLY A 705 11.15 -11.09 31.33
N PRO A 706 12.06 -11.91 30.77
CA PRO A 706 13.51 -11.72 30.86
C PRO A 706 14.02 -10.58 29.95
N LEU A 707 13.60 -9.36 30.29
CA LEU A 707 13.97 -8.15 29.56
C LEU A 707 15.44 -7.78 29.79
N GLN A 708 16.05 -7.12 28.81
CA GLN A 708 17.47 -6.77 28.84
C GLN A 708 17.69 -5.33 28.41
N VAL A 709 18.41 -4.57 29.23
CA VAL A 709 18.92 -3.22 28.90
C VAL A 709 20.42 -3.25 29.11
N THR A 710 21.18 -3.46 28.03
CA THR A 710 22.61 -3.77 28.13
C THR A 710 23.51 -2.98 27.17
N SER A 711 24.71 -2.62 27.61
CA SER A 711 25.72 -1.96 26.74
C SER A 711 25.26 -0.65 26.10
N ASN A 712 24.30 0.07 26.70
CA ASN A 712 23.85 1.35 26.16
C ASN A 712 24.70 2.51 26.70
N ARG A 713 25.03 3.46 25.83
CA ARG A 713 25.60 4.76 26.20
C ARG A 713 24.48 5.79 26.22
N VAL A 714 24.22 6.40 27.37
CA VAL A 714 23.10 7.31 27.56
C VAL A 714 23.60 8.62 28.16
N ASP A 715 23.54 9.71 27.39
CA ASP A 715 23.85 11.08 27.80
C ASP A 715 22.55 11.90 27.88
N VAL A 716 22.10 12.21 29.10
CA VAL A 716 20.91 13.03 29.36
C VAL A 716 21.33 14.42 29.85
N ARG A 717 20.88 15.45 29.13
CA ARG A 717 21.14 16.86 29.41
C ARG A 717 19.84 17.53 29.88
N GLY A 718 19.71 17.85 31.16
CA GLY A 718 18.48 18.42 31.74
C GLY A 718 17.83 19.52 30.86
N SER A 719 16.51 19.45 30.67
CA SER A 719 15.82 20.31 29.69
C SER A 719 15.61 21.76 30.16
N ASN A 720 15.77 22.70 29.22
CA ASN A 720 15.26 24.07 29.32
C ASN A 720 13.72 24.16 29.15
N PHE A 721 12.96 23.05 29.13
CA PHE A 721 11.61 23.00 28.57
C PHE A 721 10.51 22.41 29.50
N GLY A 722 10.73 22.32 30.81
CA GLY A 722 9.64 22.18 31.78
C GLY A 722 9.29 20.77 32.26
N SER A 723 10.05 19.74 31.91
CA SER A 723 9.96 18.44 32.58
C SER A 723 10.52 18.54 34.00
N SER A 724 9.71 18.28 35.03
CA SER A 724 10.13 18.32 36.44
C SER A 724 11.09 17.19 36.86
N SER A 725 11.28 16.19 35.99
CA SER A 725 12.17 15.06 36.24
C SER A 725 12.58 14.34 34.95
N ALA A 726 13.82 13.85 34.88
CA ALA A 726 14.30 13.00 33.78
C ALA A 726 15.22 11.89 34.32
N ALA A 727 15.31 10.77 33.60
CA ALA A 727 16.19 9.66 33.97
C ALA A 727 17.04 9.16 32.80
N GLY A 728 18.27 8.75 33.05
CA GLY A 728 19.07 8.05 32.04
C GLY A 728 18.35 6.78 31.59
N ILE A 729 18.09 5.88 32.54
CA ILE A 729 17.30 4.67 32.34
C ILE A 729 16.21 4.60 33.41
N SER A 730 14.96 4.33 33.03
CA SER A 730 13.85 4.24 33.98
C SER A 730 12.96 3.03 33.74
N PHE A 731 12.52 2.44 34.86
CA PHE A 731 11.56 1.35 34.92
C PHE A 731 10.39 1.74 35.80
N GLY A 732 9.17 1.47 35.35
CA GLY A 732 7.94 1.67 36.13
C GLY A 732 7.08 0.41 36.12
N PHE A 733 6.70 -0.11 37.28
CA PHE A 733 5.77 -1.26 37.39
C PHE A 733 6.19 -2.51 36.60
N ALA A 734 7.50 -2.73 36.41
CA ALA A 734 8.00 -3.87 35.65
C ALA A 734 8.16 -5.11 36.54
N ASP A 735 7.36 -6.16 36.31
CA ASP A 735 7.37 -7.38 37.12
C ASP A 735 7.96 -8.55 36.32
N VAL A 736 9.17 -8.99 36.69
CA VAL A 736 9.85 -10.14 36.07
C VAL A 736 9.69 -11.38 36.92
N THR A 737 9.20 -12.48 36.33
CA THR A 737 8.87 -13.70 37.08
C THR A 737 9.99 -14.74 37.10
N GLU A 738 10.63 -15.07 35.96
CA GLU A 738 11.86 -15.91 35.88
C GLU A 738 12.53 -15.75 34.48
N PRO A 739 13.88 -15.83 34.35
CA PRO A 739 14.88 -15.85 35.41
C PRO A 739 15.05 -14.49 36.13
N PHE A 740 15.24 -13.38 35.42
CA PHE A 740 15.33 -12.00 35.98
C PHE A 740 15.43 -10.99 34.82
N GLY A 741 15.19 -9.71 35.10
CA GLY A 741 15.51 -8.61 34.19
C GLY A 741 16.97 -8.20 34.33
N LEU A 742 17.69 -8.00 33.22
CA LEU A 742 19.12 -7.67 33.24
C LEU A 742 19.34 -6.20 32.81
N ILE A 743 19.95 -5.42 33.69
CA ILE A 743 20.41 -4.06 33.42
C ILE A 743 21.92 -4.08 33.59
N ALA A 744 22.67 -4.16 32.50
CA ALA A 744 24.10 -4.38 32.63
C ALA A 744 24.97 -3.62 31.65
N ASN A 745 26.19 -3.28 32.09
CA ASN A 745 27.22 -2.76 31.21
C ASN A 745 26.83 -1.43 30.53
N ASN A 746 25.90 -0.66 31.11
CA ASN A 746 25.49 0.63 30.54
C ASN A 746 26.36 1.75 31.11
N MET A 747 26.71 2.73 30.26
CA MET A 747 27.27 4.01 30.68
C MET A 747 26.18 5.07 30.65
N VAL A 748 25.83 5.59 31.82
CA VAL A 748 24.73 6.53 32.00
C VAL A 748 25.28 7.83 32.61
N HIS A 749 25.34 8.87 31.78
CA HIS A 749 25.70 10.21 32.18
C HIS A 749 24.46 11.09 32.20
N VAL A 750 24.17 11.68 33.35
CA VAL A 750 23.05 12.62 33.49
C VAL A 750 23.59 13.93 34.06
N HIS A 751 23.40 15.01 33.33
CA HIS A 751 23.96 16.31 33.69
C HIS A 751 23.07 17.48 33.30
N ASP A 752 23.30 18.63 33.93
CA ASP A 752 22.70 19.90 33.53
C ASP A 752 23.80 20.98 33.44
N PRO A 753 24.15 21.45 32.22
CA PRO A 753 25.19 22.45 32.06
C PRO A 753 24.75 23.86 32.52
N VAL A 754 23.46 24.11 32.78
CA VAL A 754 22.97 25.44 33.20
C VAL A 754 21.98 25.32 34.37
N TYR A 755 22.49 25.53 35.59
CA TYR A 755 21.62 25.69 36.77
C TYR A 755 20.66 26.87 36.61
N ILE A 756 19.36 26.60 36.56
CA ILE A 756 18.31 27.62 36.65
C ILE A 756 17.69 27.53 38.07
N PRO A 757 17.98 28.50 38.97
CA PRO A 757 17.62 28.44 40.41
C PRO A 757 16.14 28.26 40.76
N ASP A 758 15.23 28.44 39.79
CA ASP A 758 13.77 28.32 39.95
C ASP A 758 13.17 27.07 39.29
N ARG A 759 14.01 26.18 38.72
CA ARG A 759 13.58 24.92 38.10
C ARG A 759 14.26 23.75 38.79
N GLN A 760 13.53 23.08 39.69
CA GLN A 760 13.98 21.81 40.27
C GLN A 760 13.76 20.69 39.25
N THR A 761 14.64 20.56 38.26
CA THR A 761 14.68 19.37 37.41
C THR A 761 15.35 18.27 38.21
N VAL A 762 14.60 17.26 38.63
CA VAL A 762 15.17 16.10 39.35
C VAL A 762 15.73 15.12 38.33
N LEU A 763 17.04 14.93 38.34
CA LEU A 763 17.74 14.02 37.44
C LEU A 763 18.10 12.71 38.15
N THR A 764 17.80 11.59 37.50
CA THR A 764 18.14 10.26 38.02
C THR A 764 19.03 9.53 37.03
N GLY A 765 20.12 8.90 37.47
CA GLY A 765 20.91 8.03 36.60
C GLY A 765 20.08 6.82 36.14
N ILE A 766 19.81 5.91 37.07
CA ILE A 766 18.92 4.75 36.87
C ILE A 766 17.80 4.77 37.91
N ASN A 767 16.54 4.66 37.45
CA ASN A 767 15.36 4.56 38.30
C ASN A 767 14.69 3.19 38.16
N ILE A 768 14.51 2.47 39.27
CA ILE A 768 13.84 1.16 39.35
C ILE A 768 12.54 1.30 40.15
N GLY A 769 11.52 1.89 39.55
CA GLY A 769 10.25 2.21 40.19
C GLY A 769 9.24 1.06 40.18
N GLN A 770 8.84 0.60 41.37
CA GLN A 770 7.82 -0.45 41.54
C GLN A 770 8.07 -1.71 40.70
N ALA A 771 9.34 -2.10 40.57
CA ALA A 771 9.77 -3.18 39.68
C ALA A 771 10.38 -4.35 40.46
N LYS A 772 10.20 -5.58 39.99
CA LYS A 772 10.63 -6.80 40.71
C LYS A 772 11.56 -7.68 39.89
N ASN A 773 12.50 -8.32 40.58
CA ASN A 773 13.42 -9.34 40.06
C ASN A 773 14.38 -8.83 38.98
N PHE A 774 15.27 -7.90 39.36
CA PHE A 774 16.26 -7.28 38.46
C PHE A 774 17.68 -7.44 38.95
N TRP A 775 18.60 -7.63 38.00
CA TRP A 775 20.04 -7.63 38.23
C TRP A 775 20.68 -6.43 37.55
N LEU A 776 21.31 -5.58 38.35
CA LEU A 776 22.07 -4.40 37.94
C LEU A 776 23.56 -4.75 38.04
N LEU A 777 24.22 -4.99 36.91
CA LEU A 777 25.60 -5.47 36.86
C LEU A 777 26.50 -4.55 36.02
N TYR A 778 27.67 -4.15 36.53
CA TYR A 778 28.67 -3.41 35.73
C TYR A 778 28.16 -2.13 35.06
N ASN A 779 27.19 -1.43 35.65
CA ASN A 779 26.79 -0.13 35.09
C ASN A 779 27.72 0.96 35.62
N THR A 780 28.05 1.93 34.78
CA THR A 780 28.71 3.17 35.19
C THR A 780 27.70 4.30 35.15
N ILE A 781 27.40 4.89 36.31
CA ILE A 781 26.39 5.92 36.47
C ILE A 781 27.06 7.18 37.03
N ALA A 782 26.96 8.29 36.30
CA ALA A 782 27.46 9.59 36.74
C ALA A 782 26.34 10.64 36.70
N VAL A 783 26.12 11.32 37.82
CA VAL A 783 25.17 12.43 37.94
C VAL A 783 25.91 13.72 38.25
N ARG A 784 25.80 14.71 37.37
CA ARG A 784 26.48 16.01 37.44
C ARG A 784 25.50 17.15 37.21
N ASP A 785 24.82 17.57 38.27
CA ASP A 785 23.97 18.76 38.24
C ASP A 785 24.08 19.54 39.54
N SER A 786 23.14 20.45 39.78
CA SER A 786 23.05 21.22 41.02
C SER A 786 21.66 21.17 41.64
N ALA A 787 20.79 20.26 41.18
CA ALA A 787 19.47 20.07 41.76
C ALA A 787 19.57 19.27 43.06
N SER A 788 18.80 19.64 44.08
CA SER A 788 18.93 19.08 45.45
C SER A 788 18.28 17.71 45.67
N GLN A 789 17.71 17.12 44.62
CA GLN A 789 17.00 15.83 44.69
C GLN A 789 17.51 14.80 43.68
N SER A 790 18.49 15.18 42.85
CA SER A 790 19.04 14.31 41.82
C SER A 790 19.92 13.22 42.42
N ILE A 791 19.92 12.05 41.79
CA ILE A 791 20.47 10.83 42.40
C ILE A 791 20.99 9.84 41.36
N GLY A 792 22.09 9.13 41.68
CA GLY A 792 22.66 8.13 40.80
C GLY A 792 21.70 6.95 40.56
N LEU A 793 21.42 6.19 41.61
CA LEU A 793 20.50 5.05 41.56
C LEU A 793 19.31 5.27 42.50
N ASP A 794 18.09 5.22 41.96
CA ASP A 794 16.88 5.34 42.74
C ASP A 794 16.00 4.09 42.65
N ILE A 795 15.72 3.50 43.80
CA ILE A 795 14.80 2.37 43.96
C ILE A 795 13.70 2.79 44.94
N PRO A 796 12.63 3.45 44.46
CA PRO A 796 11.55 3.92 45.30
C PRO A 796 10.65 2.76 45.79
N PHE A 797 9.64 3.10 46.60
CA PHE A 797 8.72 2.13 47.20
C PHE A 797 8.09 1.19 46.15
N GLY A 798 8.04 -0.10 46.47
CA GLY A 798 7.29 -1.12 45.72
C GLY A 798 8.16 -2.09 44.91
N SER A 799 9.46 -1.85 44.83
CA SER A 799 10.44 -2.74 44.19
C SER A 799 10.96 -3.82 45.17
N ASP A 800 11.34 -5.00 44.68
CA ASP A 800 11.87 -6.13 45.46
C ASP A 800 12.70 -7.08 44.56
N SER A 801 13.50 -7.96 45.14
CA SER A 801 14.37 -8.90 44.42
C SER A 801 15.34 -8.20 43.48
N ILE A 802 16.12 -7.26 44.02
CA ILE A 802 17.08 -6.46 43.24
C ILE A 802 18.51 -6.79 43.67
N LEU A 803 19.30 -7.27 42.72
CA LEU A 803 20.75 -7.46 42.85
C LEU A 803 21.46 -6.25 42.24
N VAL A 804 22.38 -5.63 42.98
CA VAL A 804 23.20 -4.50 42.50
C VAL A 804 24.66 -4.82 42.79
N GLN A 805 25.41 -5.23 41.77
CA GLN A 805 26.83 -5.56 41.93
C GLN A 805 27.71 -5.03 40.81
N ASN A 806 28.97 -4.73 41.15
CA ASN A 806 29.98 -4.18 40.23
C ASN A 806 29.57 -2.88 39.54
N ASN A 807 28.70 -2.07 40.12
CA ASN A 807 28.32 -0.80 39.52
C ASN A 807 29.21 0.33 40.05
N ILE A 808 29.55 1.29 39.18
CA ILE A 808 30.01 2.62 39.61
C ILE A 808 28.77 3.51 39.75
N ILE A 809 28.53 4.04 40.95
CA ILE A 809 27.42 4.95 41.25
C ILE A 809 28.00 6.24 41.80
N ALA A 810 28.14 7.24 40.93
CA ALA A 810 28.83 8.49 41.23
C ALA A 810 27.92 9.72 41.15
N SER A 811 27.86 10.48 42.25
CA SER A 811 27.06 11.69 42.39
C SER A 811 27.94 12.89 42.69
N PHE A 812 28.08 13.81 41.74
CA PHE A 812 28.98 14.97 41.87
C PHE A 812 28.28 16.24 42.37
N ASN A 813 26.97 16.20 42.54
CA ASN A 813 26.10 17.33 42.87
C ASN A 813 25.91 17.58 44.39
N GLY A 814 26.59 16.82 45.25
CA GLY A 814 26.44 16.88 46.70
C GLY A 814 25.26 16.06 47.27
N ASN A 815 24.48 15.38 46.42
CA ASN A 815 23.41 14.48 46.85
C ASN A 815 23.92 13.04 47.02
N PRO A 816 23.16 12.20 47.74
CA PRO A 816 23.48 10.78 47.90
C PRO A 816 23.68 10.05 46.57
N ALA A 817 24.56 9.06 46.56
CA ALA A 817 24.82 8.24 45.38
C ALA A 817 23.60 7.38 45.00
N TYR A 818 22.91 6.82 46.00
CA TYR A 818 21.73 6.00 45.79
C TYR A 818 20.68 6.13 46.90
N ARG A 819 19.43 5.81 46.54
CA ARG A 819 18.27 5.75 47.45
C ARG A 819 17.54 4.43 47.26
N ILE A 820 17.22 3.78 48.38
CA ILE A 820 16.39 2.58 48.41
C ILE A 820 15.28 2.76 49.45
N LYS A 821 14.02 2.58 49.02
CA LYS A 821 12.82 2.73 49.86
C LYS A 821 11.92 1.51 49.75
N PHE A 822 11.45 0.98 50.88
CA PHE A 822 10.61 -0.23 50.94
C PHE A 822 9.68 -0.22 52.16
N ILE A 823 8.72 -1.16 52.22
CA ILE A 823 7.91 -1.45 53.44
C ILE A 823 8.31 -2.83 53.96
N GLU A 824 8.61 -2.94 55.25
CA GLU A 824 9.13 -4.16 55.91
C GLU A 824 8.24 -5.41 55.78
N ARG A 825 6.98 -5.29 55.33
CA ARG A 825 6.03 -6.43 55.22
C ARG A 825 6.19 -7.28 53.95
N PHE A 826 6.96 -6.83 52.96
CA PHE A 826 7.20 -7.54 51.70
C PHE A 826 8.58 -8.22 51.78
N ASN A 827 8.63 -9.53 51.56
CA ASN A 827 9.79 -10.39 51.81
C ASN A 827 11.06 -9.95 51.05
N LYS A 828 11.96 -9.25 51.77
CA LYS A 828 13.27 -8.74 51.35
C LYS A 828 14.06 -9.64 50.40
N THR A 829 14.54 -9.09 49.29
CA THR A 829 15.74 -9.59 48.56
C THR A 829 16.51 -8.46 47.85
N PHE A 830 17.00 -7.46 48.60
CA PHE A 830 18.03 -6.54 48.08
C PHE A 830 19.42 -7.09 48.41
N ASP A 831 20.26 -7.27 47.40
CA ASP A 831 21.66 -7.67 47.58
C ASP A 831 22.56 -6.67 46.86
N LEU A 832 23.29 -5.88 47.64
CA LEU A 832 24.20 -4.87 47.15
C LEU A 832 25.61 -5.23 47.61
N ASP A 833 26.56 -5.43 46.70
CA ASP A 833 27.96 -5.65 47.05
C ASP A 833 28.88 -5.36 45.85
N TYR A 834 30.19 -5.22 46.09
CA TYR A 834 31.19 -4.95 45.04
C TYR A 834 30.88 -3.69 44.19
N ASN A 835 30.21 -2.69 44.75
CA ASN A 835 29.93 -1.44 44.05
C ASN A 835 30.99 -0.37 44.38
N LEU A 836 31.30 0.51 43.44
CA LEU A 836 32.10 1.72 43.69
C LEU A 836 31.15 2.91 43.83
N ILE A 837 31.06 3.45 45.03
CA ILE A 837 30.07 4.45 45.40
C ILE A 837 30.77 5.77 45.69
N TYR A 838 30.30 6.84 45.06
CA TYR A 838 30.90 8.16 45.23
C TYR A 838 29.84 9.25 45.38
N THR A 839 30.05 10.14 46.36
CA THR A 839 29.34 11.41 46.44
C THR A 839 30.28 12.52 46.91
N THR A 840 30.07 13.74 46.43
CA THR A 840 30.72 14.94 46.95
C THR A 840 30.06 15.48 48.23
N GLY A 841 28.91 14.92 48.63
CA GLY A 841 28.15 15.34 49.81
C GLY A 841 28.40 14.50 51.07
N ASP A 842 27.86 14.96 52.21
CA ASP A 842 28.04 14.30 53.51
C ASP A 842 27.20 13.02 53.70
N THR A 843 26.19 12.81 52.83
CA THR A 843 25.32 11.62 52.88
C THR A 843 25.63 10.72 51.70
N LEU A 844 26.23 9.56 51.96
CA LEU A 844 26.54 8.53 50.96
C LEU A 844 25.29 7.96 50.28
N ALA A 845 24.28 7.57 51.08
CA ALA A 845 23.09 6.90 50.59
C ALA A 845 21.84 7.22 51.43
N ILE A 846 20.66 7.02 50.86
CA ILE A 846 19.38 7.05 51.61
C ILE A 846 18.84 5.63 51.69
N TRP A 847 18.67 5.14 52.92
CA TRP A 847 18.09 3.84 53.19
C TRP A 847 16.82 3.99 54.02
N ASN A 848 15.67 3.66 53.42
CA ASN A 848 14.33 3.76 54.03
C ASN A 848 14.08 5.12 54.72
N ASP A 849 14.14 6.20 53.92
CA ASP A 849 14.00 7.60 54.34
C ASP A 849 15.07 8.11 55.35
N THR A 850 16.11 7.31 55.63
CA THR A 850 17.20 7.68 56.55
C THR A 850 18.52 7.86 55.78
N GLY A 851 19.16 9.02 55.92
CA GLY A 851 20.50 9.27 55.36
C GLY A 851 21.60 8.47 56.06
N ARG A 852 22.55 7.99 55.28
CA ARG A 852 23.68 7.14 55.67
C ARG A 852 24.96 7.80 55.19
N VAL A 853 25.92 7.99 56.09
CA VAL A 853 27.12 8.81 55.81
C VAL A 853 28.29 7.99 55.29
N ASP A 854 28.31 6.68 55.55
CA ASP A 854 29.35 5.74 55.12
C ASP A 854 28.84 4.28 55.06
N LEU A 855 29.67 3.36 54.56
CA LEU A 855 29.35 1.93 54.50
C LEU A 855 29.15 1.30 55.89
N SER A 856 29.85 1.78 56.92
CA SER A 856 29.72 1.25 58.28
C SER A 856 28.32 1.46 58.87
N SER A 857 27.61 2.50 58.39
CA SER A 857 26.23 2.80 58.74
C SER A 857 25.17 1.99 57.96
N ILE A 858 25.58 1.26 56.92
CA ILE A 858 24.72 0.51 55.98
C ILE A 858 24.91 -1.01 56.14
N GLN A 859 26.15 -1.47 56.24
CA GLN A 859 26.51 -2.89 56.35
C GLN A 859 25.72 -3.65 57.44
N PRO A 860 25.51 -3.11 58.67
CA PRO A 860 24.73 -3.82 59.69
C PRO A 860 23.25 -4.01 59.36
N ILE A 861 22.73 -3.24 58.38
CA ILE A 861 21.32 -3.26 57.98
C ILE A 861 21.09 -4.28 56.87
N LEU A 862 22.01 -4.31 55.89
CA LEU A 862 21.92 -5.17 54.71
C LEU A 862 22.50 -6.56 54.92
N GLY A 863 23.59 -6.68 55.70
CA GLY A 863 24.40 -7.90 55.73
C GLY A 863 25.22 -8.14 54.45
N SER A 864 25.22 -7.18 53.51
CA SER A 864 26.01 -7.12 52.28
C SER A 864 26.87 -5.84 52.26
N GLU A 865 27.37 -5.39 51.11
CA GLU A 865 28.23 -4.19 50.94
C GLU A 865 29.60 -4.34 51.65
N THR A 866 30.10 -5.56 51.82
CA THR A 866 31.38 -5.83 52.48
C THR A 866 32.59 -5.63 51.57
N HIS A 867 32.38 -5.68 50.26
CA HIS A 867 33.40 -5.52 49.22
C HIS A 867 33.22 -4.22 48.41
N SER A 868 32.12 -3.49 48.63
CA SER A 868 31.92 -2.16 48.04
C SER A 868 32.98 -1.16 48.51
N VAL A 869 33.33 -0.23 47.63
CA VAL A 869 34.38 0.78 47.83
C VAL A 869 33.75 2.16 47.79
N VAL A 870 34.15 3.05 48.71
CA VAL A 870 33.77 4.47 48.67
C VAL A 870 34.97 5.31 48.30
N ALA A 871 35.04 5.72 47.04
CA ALA A 871 36.14 6.52 46.50
C ALA A 871 35.74 7.17 45.16
N ASP A 872 36.48 8.21 44.77
CA ASP A 872 36.32 8.85 43.45
C ASP A 872 36.58 7.82 42.34
N PRO A 873 35.67 7.66 41.35
CA PRO A 873 35.87 6.75 40.22
C PRO A 873 37.06 7.09 39.33
N GLN A 874 37.52 8.35 39.34
CA GLN A 874 38.60 8.83 38.49
C GLN A 874 38.33 8.61 37.01
N PHE A 875 37.21 9.13 36.52
CA PHE A 875 36.88 9.12 35.09
C PHE A 875 37.91 9.91 34.27
N LEU A 876 38.11 9.53 32.99
CA LEU A 876 39.06 10.19 32.09
C LEU A 876 38.71 11.67 31.87
N SER A 877 37.42 12.01 31.79
CA SER A 877 36.95 13.40 31.77
C SER A 877 35.51 13.53 32.30
N GLU A 878 34.93 14.73 32.23
CA GLU A 878 33.52 14.93 32.61
C GLU A 878 32.54 14.27 31.63
N ASP A 879 32.88 14.25 30.33
CA ASP A 879 32.07 13.68 29.25
C ASP A 879 32.44 12.24 28.91
N ASP A 880 33.50 11.71 29.52
CA ASP A 880 34.05 10.39 29.24
C ASP A 880 34.15 9.58 30.54
N LEU A 881 33.22 8.65 30.70
CA LEU A 881 33.05 7.84 31.91
C LEU A 881 33.92 6.58 31.95
N HIS A 882 34.87 6.42 31.03
CA HIS A 882 35.93 5.41 31.17
C HIS A 882 36.78 5.73 32.40
N ILE A 883 37.24 4.69 33.09
CA ILE A 883 38.03 4.85 34.30
C ILE A 883 39.50 5.10 33.95
N ALA A 884 40.20 5.89 34.75
CA ALA A 884 41.64 6.06 34.62
C ALA A 884 42.40 4.84 35.20
N THR A 885 43.64 4.65 34.78
CA THR A 885 44.56 3.61 35.30
C THR A 885 44.89 3.72 36.80
N THR A 886 44.46 4.78 37.46
CA THR A 886 44.60 4.98 38.91
C THR A 886 43.32 4.69 39.68
N SER A 887 42.24 4.33 38.98
CA SER A 887 40.91 4.18 39.56
C SER A 887 40.85 3.09 40.63
N PRO A 888 40.09 3.31 41.72
CA PRO A 888 39.83 2.27 42.72
C PRO A 888 38.92 1.15 42.20
N ALA A 889 38.34 1.27 41.00
CA ALA A 889 37.52 0.24 40.37
C ALA A 889 38.33 -0.96 39.83
N ILE A 890 39.65 -0.78 39.64
CA ILE A 890 40.53 -1.75 38.98
C ILE A 890 40.59 -3.06 39.75
N GLN A 891 40.27 -4.17 39.08
CA GLN A 891 40.30 -5.54 39.63
C GLN A 891 39.54 -5.72 40.96
N ALA A 892 38.55 -4.86 41.21
CA ALA A 892 37.80 -4.80 42.46
C ALA A 892 36.43 -5.49 42.39
N GLY A 893 36.00 -5.94 41.20
CA GLY A 893 34.69 -6.54 40.99
C GLY A 893 34.63 -8.05 41.22
N PHE A 894 33.40 -8.57 41.24
CA PHE A 894 33.08 -10.01 41.31
C PHE A 894 32.76 -10.58 39.92
N PRO A 895 33.37 -11.68 39.45
CA PRO A 895 33.17 -12.18 38.09
C PRO A 895 31.75 -12.74 37.85
N PHE A 896 31.03 -12.16 36.90
CA PHE A 896 29.72 -12.64 36.40
C PHE A 896 29.84 -13.12 34.95
N ASN A 897 30.79 -14.03 34.73
CA ASN A 897 31.18 -14.47 33.40
C ASN A 897 30.01 -15.00 32.58
N ASP A 898 29.01 -15.63 33.20
CA ASP A 898 27.86 -16.20 32.48
C ASP A 898 26.84 -15.16 31.98
N PHE A 899 26.96 -13.89 32.39
CA PHE A 899 25.96 -12.84 32.12
C PHE A 899 26.52 -11.62 31.38
N VAL A 900 27.76 -11.21 31.69
CA VAL A 900 28.41 -10.03 31.10
C VAL A 900 29.85 -10.38 30.76
N PHE A 901 30.07 -10.81 29.51
CA PHE A 901 31.39 -11.28 29.04
C PHE A 901 32.30 -10.14 28.59
N ASN A 902 31.72 -9.15 27.92
CA ASN A 902 32.44 -8.01 27.39
C ASN A 902 32.04 -6.75 28.16
N ASP A 903 32.96 -5.79 28.22
CA ASP A 903 32.68 -4.45 28.67
C ASP A 903 31.93 -3.64 27.59
N ILE A 904 31.77 -2.33 27.78
CA ILE A 904 30.95 -1.50 26.88
C ILE A 904 31.63 -1.22 25.53
N ASP A 905 32.95 -1.36 25.43
CA ASP A 905 33.73 -1.19 24.19
C ASP A 905 33.94 -2.52 23.45
N GLY A 906 33.49 -3.62 24.07
CA GLY A 906 33.54 -4.96 23.50
C GLY A 906 34.77 -5.76 23.91
N GLU A 907 35.53 -5.26 24.88
CA GLU A 907 36.72 -5.87 25.44
C GLU A 907 36.33 -6.99 26.42
N LEU A 908 37.11 -8.07 26.45
CA LEU A 908 36.82 -9.19 27.35
C LEU A 908 37.08 -8.79 28.80
N ARG A 909 36.09 -9.00 29.67
CA ARG A 909 36.26 -8.80 31.10
C ARG A 909 37.19 -9.83 31.71
N ASN A 910 37.95 -9.42 32.72
CA ASN A 910 38.79 -10.33 33.47
C ASN A 910 37.94 -11.36 34.20
N SER A 911 38.08 -12.62 33.79
CA SER A 911 37.28 -13.74 34.30
C SER A 911 37.41 -14.06 35.80
N VAL A 912 38.34 -13.40 36.52
CA VAL A 912 38.62 -13.63 37.95
C VAL A 912 38.47 -12.36 38.78
N ARG A 913 38.96 -11.22 38.27
CA ARG A 913 38.94 -9.92 38.94
C ARG A 913 38.59 -8.83 37.92
N PRO A 914 37.32 -8.73 37.51
CA PRO A 914 36.89 -7.69 36.60
C PRO A 914 36.97 -6.31 37.26
N GLU A 915 36.99 -5.28 36.43
CA GLU A 915 36.76 -3.91 36.88
C GLU A 915 35.32 -3.74 37.40
N ILE A 916 35.14 -2.86 38.39
CA ILE A 916 33.82 -2.34 38.74
C ILE A 916 33.41 -1.31 37.69
N GLY A 917 32.18 -1.37 37.17
CA GLY A 917 31.65 -0.47 36.16
C GLY A 917 31.65 -1.05 34.75
N ALA A 918 31.17 -0.25 33.80
CA ALA A 918 30.94 -0.62 32.41
C ALA A 918 32.22 -0.74 31.56
N ASP A 919 33.35 -0.31 32.11
CA ASP A 919 34.65 -0.24 31.45
C ASP A 919 35.61 -1.28 32.04
N GLU A 920 36.42 -1.91 31.21
CA GLU A 920 37.51 -2.80 31.62
C GLU A 920 38.82 -2.18 31.11
N LEU A 921 39.85 -2.09 31.95
CA LEU A 921 41.14 -1.58 31.46
C LEU A 921 41.90 -2.72 30.80
N GLU A 922 42.26 -2.58 29.52
CA GLU A 922 43.04 -3.56 28.76
C GLU A 922 44.05 -4.33 29.64
N VAL A 923 43.89 -5.65 29.74
CA VAL A 923 44.89 -6.52 30.36
C VAL A 923 46.12 -6.57 29.45
N VAL A 924 47.10 -5.71 29.72
CA VAL A 924 48.40 -5.75 29.04
C VAL A 924 49.13 -7.05 29.41
N SER A 925 48.89 -8.11 28.65
CA SER A 925 49.94 -9.10 28.41
C SER A 925 50.83 -8.55 27.29
N VAL A 926 52.12 -8.39 27.58
CA VAL A 926 53.09 -7.65 26.75
C VAL A 926 52.97 -7.96 25.25
N ARG A 927 52.44 -6.99 24.49
CA ARG A 927 53.00 -6.58 23.21
C ARG A 927 53.05 -5.05 23.16
N ASN A 928 54.16 -4.55 22.64
CA ASN A 928 54.48 -3.13 22.57
C ASN A 928 53.40 -2.34 21.83
N TRP A 929 53.11 -1.16 22.36
CA TRP A 929 52.31 -0.12 21.75
C TRP A 929 52.78 0.20 20.32
N GLU A 930 51.99 -0.19 19.33
CA GLU A 930 51.94 0.48 18.03
C GLU A 930 50.49 0.54 17.56
N GLN A 931 49.79 1.64 17.90
CA GLN A 931 48.58 2.12 17.19
C GLN A 931 47.37 1.14 17.19
N PRO A 932 46.15 1.57 16.82
CA PRO A 932 44.90 0.90 17.23
C PRO A 932 44.85 -0.58 16.83
N ASP A 933 44.31 -1.39 17.75
CA ASP A 933 44.57 -2.83 17.78
C ASP A 933 44.07 -3.56 16.52
N ILE A 934 44.98 -4.37 15.98
CA ILE A 934 45.07 -4.79 14.58
C ILE A 934 44.20 -6.02 14.28
N ALA A 935 43.58 -6.63 15.29
CA ALA A 935 42.75 -7.83 15.18
C ALA A 935 41.35 -7.58 14.57
N GLN A 936 40.83 -6.35 14.65
CA GLN A 936 39.55 -5.98 14.00
C GLN A 936 39.69 -5.70 12.50
N SER A 937 40.90 -5.74 11.94
CA SER A 937 41.13 -5.41 10.52
C SER A 937 40.52 -6.39 9.53
N ILE A 938 40.06 -7.58 9.95
CA ILE A 938 39.39 -8.58 9.10
C ILE A 938 37.99 -8.86 9.63
N GLU A 939 36.96 -8.26 9.02
CA GLU A 939 35.56 -8.57 9.33
C GLU A 939 35.14 -9.90 8.71
N GLU A 940 35.49 -10.13 7.44
CA GLU A 940 34.93 -11.23 6.66
C GLU A 940 35.96 -11.83 5.68
N LEU A 941 35.88 -13.15 5.49
CA LEU A 941 36.52 -13.87 4.40
C LEU A 941 35.50 -14.91 3.89
N THR A 942 34.99 -14.73 2.68
CA THR A 942 34.03 -15.67 2.08
C THR A 942 34.46 -16.09 0.68
N ILE A 943 34.05 -17.29 0.29
CA ILE A 943 34.39 -17.88 -1.02
C ILE A 943 33.11 -18.40 -1.66
N LYS A 944 32.80 -17.90 -2.85
CA LYS A 944 31.63 -18.34 -3.61
C LYS A 944 32.01 -18.71 -5.05
N PRO A 945 31.65 -19.92 -5.53
CA PRO A 945 31.17 -21.07 -4.76
C PRO A 945 32.28 -21.70 -3.89
N ASN A 946 31.92 -22.31 -2.76
CA ASN A 946 32.86 -23.08 -1.91
C ASN A 946 33.19 -24.47 -2.52
N TYR A 947 32.46 -24.88 -3.57
CA TYR A 947 32.79 -26.02 -4.44
C TYR A 947 33.24 -25.50 -5.81
N VAL A 948 34.56 -25.48 -6.05
CA VAL A 948 35.17 -24.81 -7.21
C VAL A 948 35.52 -25.82 -8.30
N HIS A 949 34.95 -25.60 -9.49
CA HIS A 949 35.19 -26.40 -10.69
C HIS A 949 35.76 -25.59 -11.88
N GLN A 950 35.71 -24.25 -11.84
CA GLN A 950 36.30 -23.37 -12.89
C GLN A 950 36.73 -21.98 -12.38
N LEU A 951 35.85 -21.31 -11.62
CA LEU A 951 36.08 -19.98 -11.07
C LEU A 951 35.49 -19.89 -9.66
N ALA A 952 36.15 -19.12 -8.81
CA ALA A 952 35.65 -18.72 -7.51
C ALA A 952 35.97 -17.25 -7.25
N THR A 953 35.07 -16.58 -6.56
CA THR A 953 35.29 -15.23 -6.03
C THR A 953 35.60 -15.34 -4.56
N ILE A 954 36.75 -14.79 -4.17
CA ILE A 954 37.15 -14.64 -2.78
C ILE A 954 36.86 -13.19 -2.39
N SER A 955 35.98 -13.01 -1.42
CA SER A 955 35.62 -11.71 -0.85
C SER A 955 36.28 -11.57 0.52
N LEU A 956 36.93 -10.45 0.77
CA LEU A 956 37.44 -10.08 2.09
C LEU A 956 36.97 -8.68 2.47
N ARG A 957 36.60 -8.47 3.73
CA ARG A 957 36.19 -7.15 4.24
C ARG A 957 37.13 -6.70 5.35
N LEU A 958 37.67 -5.49 5.22
CA LEU A 958 38.62 -4.91 6.17
C LEU A 958 38.08 -3.62 6.80
N THR A 959 38.27 -3.44 8.11
CA THR A 959 37.89 -2.19 8.83
C THR A 959 38.96 -1.11 8.73
N SER A 960 40.17 -1.47 8.31
CA SER A 960 41.30 -0.54 8.12
C SER A 960 42.15 -0.95 6.91
N ARG A 961 42.70 0.04 6.21
CA ARG A 961 43.60 -0.20 5.07
C ARG A 961 44.82 -0.98 5.56
N SER A 962 45.04 -2.16 4.99
CA SER A 962 46.02 -3.12 5.52
C SER A 962 46.76 -3.90 4.44
N GLN A 963 48.02 -4.26 4.72
CA GLN A 963 48.79 -5.19 3.92
C GLN A 963 48.24 -6.61 4.14
N VAL A 964 47.73 -7.22 3.07
CA VAL A 964 47.09 -8.53 3.08
C VAL A 964 47.96 -9.53 2.34
N ARG A 965 48.14 -10.71 2.92
CA ARG A 965 48.63 -11.91 2.24
C ARG A 965 47.49 -12.94 2.18
N LEU A 966 46.90 -13.10 1.01
CA LEU A 966 45.82 -14.06 0.74
C LEU A 966 46.40 -15.24 -0.05
N SER A 967 46.28 -16.45 0.47
CA SER A 967 46.87 -17.66 -0.11
C SER A 967 45.92 -18.86 -0.02
N LEU A 968 46.22 -19.92 -0.77
CA LEU A 968 45.63 -21.24 -0.66
C LEU A 968 46.65 -22.15 0.02
N VAL A 969 46.26 -22.83 1.09
CA VAL A 969 47.11 -23.77 1.83
C VAL A 969 46.48 -25.16 1.86
N ASP A 970 47.30 -26.21 1.90
CA ASP A 970 46.83 -27.58 2.09
C ASP A 970 46.44 -27.87 3.55
N LEU A 971 45.92 -29.07 3.82
CA LEU A 971 45.50 -29.48 5.17
C LEU A 971 46.64 -29.52 6.20
N THR A 972 47.90 -29.44 5.77
CA THR A 972 49.08 -29.37 6.65
C THR A 972 49.57 -27.93 6.88
N GLY A 973 48.88 -26.95 6.28
CA GLY A 973 49.24 -25.53 6.35
C GLY A 973 50.32 -25.11 5.36
N ARG A 974 50.72 -25.98 4.42
CA ARG A 974 51.71 -25.65 3.41
C ARG A 974 51.06 -24.83 2.29
N GLU A 975 51.68 -23.70 1.92
CA GLU A 975 51.21 -22.86 0.82
C GLU A 975 51.24 -23.62 -0.52
N VAL A 976 50.08 -23.67 -1.15
CA VAL A 976 49.85 -24.26 -2.47
C VAL A 976 49.85 -23.16 -3.53
N ARG A 977 49.33 -21.98 -3.19
CA ARG A 977 49.28 -20.82 -4.10
C ARG A 977 49.12 -19.51 -3.34
N LEU A 978 49.71 -18.43 -3.84
CA LEU A 978 49.46 -17.06 -3.38
C LEU A 978 48.47 -16.36 -4.32
N PHE A 979 47.41 -15.77 -3.77
CA PHE A 979 46.41 -14.98 -4.52
C PHE A 979 46.78 -13.50 -4.58
N ALA A 980 47.18 -12.92 -3.45
CA ALA A 980 47.62 -11.54 -3.36
C ALA A 980 48.53 -11.33 -2.13
N GLU A 981 49.57 -10.53 -2.29
CA GLU A 981 50.39 -10.00 -1.18
C GLU A 981 50.62 -8.51 -1.41
N ARG A 982 49.62 -7.71 -1.06
CA ARG A 982 49.59 -6.26 -1.32
C ARG A 982 48.64 -5.56 -0.36
N GLU A 983 48.63 -4.24 -0.40
CA GLU A 983 47.73 -3.42 0.41
C GLU A 983 46.30 -3.42 -0.16
N PHE A 984 45.29 -3.52 0.71
CA PHE A 984 43.87 -3.43 0.38
C PHE A 984 43.21 -2.26 1.13
N PRO A 985 42.24 -1.56 0.52
CA PRO A 985 41.51 -0.46 1.16
C PRO A 985 40.54 -0.95 2.24
N VAL A 986 39.99 -0.02 3.01
CA VAL A 986 38.85 -0.26 3.92
C VAL A 986 37.62 -0.68 3.11
N GLY A 987 36.82 -1.60 3.64
CA GLY A 987 35.61 -2.14 3.01
C GLY A 987 35.85 -3.50 2.33
N THR A 988 34.87 -3.92 1.52
CA THR A 988 34.91 -5.22 0.85
C THR A 988 35.74 -5.18 -0.44
N SER A 989 36.62 -6.15 -0.62
CA SER A 989 37.42 -6.36 -1.83
C SER A 989 37.24 -7.78 -2.35
N GLN A 990 37.16 -7.91 -3.67
CA GLN A 990 36.95 -9.20 -4.33
C GLN A 990 38.11 -9.57 -5.24
N ILE A 991 38.46 -10.86 -5.25
CA ILE A 991 39.44 -11.44 -6.15
C ILE A 991 38.81 -12.65 -6.83
N THR A 992 38.73 -12.58 -8.15
CA THR A 992 38.32 -13.74 -8.96
C THR A 992 39.54 -14.61 -9.25
N TRP A 993 39.38 -15.90 -9.02
CA TRP A 993 40.45 -16.89 -9.17
C TRP A 993 39.93 -18.18 -9.85
N SER A 994 40.84 -18.89 -10.53
CA SER A 994 40.58 -20.19 -11.18
C SER A 994 41.56 -21.25 -10.70
N GLU A 995 41.04 -22.45 -10.42
CA GLU A 995 41.69 -23.65 -9.88
C GLU A 995 42.73 -24.31 -10.79
N VAL A 996 43.00 -23.73 -11.97
CA VAL A 996 44.02 -24.21 -12.90
C VAL A 996 45.34 -24.52 -12.17
N ASN A 997 45.80 -25.77 -12.33
CA ASN A 997 47.00 -26.36 -11.72
C ASN A 997 46.95 -26.66 -10.22
N VAL A 998 45.79 -26.61 -9.56
CA VAL A 998 45.61 -27.16 -8.20
C VAL A 998 44.98 -28.57 -8.30
N PRO A 999 45.47 -29.59 -7.57
CA PRO A 999 44.82 -30.92 -7.53
C PRO A 999 43.42 -30.89 -6.91
N SER A 1000 42.56 -31.85 -7.23
CA SER A 1000 41.27 -31.98 -6.55
C SER A 1000 41.47 -32.37 -5.08
N GLY A 1001 40.76 -31.73 -4.16
CA GLY A 1001 40.91 -31.97 -2.72
C GLY A 1001 40.34 -30.85 -1.83
N PHE A 1002 40.53 -31.02 -0.52
CA PHE A 1002 40.19 -30.02 0.49
C PHE A 1002 41.39 -29.10 0.75
N TYR A 1003 41.14 -27.79 0.76
CA TYR A 1003 42.12 -26.76 1.03
C TYR A 1003 41.53 -25.69 1.96
N TRP A 1004 42.37 -24.78 2.41
CA TRP A 1004 41.98 -23.55 3.09
C TRP A 1004 42.41 -22.34 2.28
N VAL A 1005 41.52 -21.38 2.07
CA VAL A 1005 41.93 -20.03 1.71
C VAL A 1005 42.32 -19.33 3.01
N GLN A 1006 43.58 -18.94 3.09
CA GLN A 1006 44.18 -18.30 4.24
C GLN A 1006 44.39 -16.83 3.95
N LEU A 1007 43.66 -15.98 4.68
CA LEU A 1007 43.86 -14.55 4.73
C LEU A 1007 44.75 -14.21 5.93
N GLU A 1008 45.93 -13.68 5.66
CA GLU A 1008 46.85 -13.20 6.67
C GLU A 1008 46.97 -11.67 6.60
N VAL A 1009 46.67 -11.00 7.72
CA VAL A 1009 46.85 -9.55 7.87
C VAL A 1009 47.69 -9.30 9.11
N ARG A 1010 48.89 -8.76 8.91
CA ARG A 1010 49.83 -8.39 9.98
C ARG A 1010 50.03 -9.52 11.02
N GLY A 1011 50.13 -10.77 10.55
CA GLY A 1011 50.35 -11.97 11.37
C GLY A 1011 49.09 -12.64 11.94
N HIS A 1012 47.89 -12.08 11.73
CA HIS A 1012 46.62 -12.72 12.07
C HIS A 1012 46.09 -13.51 10.89
N ILE A 1013 45.62 -14.74 11.14
CA ILE A 1013 45.17 -15.67 10.11
C ILE A 1013 43.67 -15.94 10.27
N LYS A 1014 42.89 -15.65 9.22
CA LYS A 1014 41.51 -16.13 9.04
C LYS A 1014 41.49 -17.15 7.90
N GLN A 1015 40.86 -18.29 8.12
CA GLN A 1015 40.81 -19.37 7.14
C GLN A 1015 39.37 -19.72 6.81
N GLU A 1016 39.10 -19.94 5.53
CA GLU A 1016 37.83 -20.44 5.05
C GLU A 1016 38.06 -21.71 4.22
N ARG A 1017 37.28 -22.76 4.49
CA ARG A 1017 37.45 -24.05 3.82
C ARG A 1017 37.01 -23.93 2.37
N ILE A 1018 37.70 -24.62 1.46
CA ILE A 1018 37.34 -24.71 0.05
C ILE A 1018 37.52 -26.12 -0.48
N ILE A 1019 36.60 -26.55 -1.35
CA ILE A 1019 36.69 -27.82 -2.08
C ILE A 1019 37.03 -27.52 -3.53
N ILE A 1020 38.13 -28.07 -4.02
CA ILE A 1020 38.53 -27.98 -5.42
C ILE A 1020 38.22 -29.32 -6.09
N ALA A 1021 37.43 -29.28 -7.17
CA ALA A 1021 37.07 -30.46 -7.95
C ALA A 1021 37.31 -30.16 -9.43
N ARG A 1022 38.29 -30.83 -10.04
CA ARG A 1022 38.49 -30.80 -11.49
C ARG A 1022 37.46 -31.60 -12.27
#